data_AF-A0A1Y2X728-F1
#
_entry.id   AF-A0A1Y2X728-F1
#
_cell.length_a   1.000
_cell.length_b   1.000
_cell.length_c   1.000
_cell.angle_alpha   90.00
_cell.angle_beta   90.00
_cell.angle_gamma   90.00
#
_symmetry.space_group_name_H-M   'P 1'
#
loop_
_entity.id
_entity.type
_entity.pdbx_description
1 polymer ?
#
loop_
_entity_poly.entity_id
_entity_poly.type
_entity_poly.pdbx_seq_one_letter_code
_entity_poly.pdbx_strand_id
1 'polypeptide(L)'
;MFGQYRRLFTSHPQLHNTSSRAASGPTVTATRLNTFLNTWRSWKWEILSCLLVLASPLALLATLYPYDGRPLPQWPLQISVNTLLSIYSMILKASLGFVVASCIGQLQWTWFSEGRPIYDLVRYDNARQGPWGSLQLLWAQRMRQPLTALGGLLLILSVGVDPFIQQLISLYDCSIVVNDEEATLPRTNRFDDQLEVPTFGHDIDSAISRGISQLGDGIYPECTTGNCSFPDAYGTLGYCSLCEDSSDEIIIDTIRNPIVNSTVWPYPNETMTITSSLPEGMYMTNNQTGLSRLNVTYSINISKSAPYEEYGSDGVEVAKMSLFYDNYDEMRQPTRPERMKVKILAGKTSFSDRHIDMSTGQMIEGCENGSFVNKWRCRGYGAATCTIQPCVRIYNSTVQAGHLTEHLLTQTDDTAWGNTLPENFGLGIIDTKCLTPQNRSAIADQGYVIIESRRWLPYNASFDTGSGRSLATNITNSLLAQKCLYFMDTGFALSFGPFVIGENFNGALNGVGGHNGIHGMTISQFDGPDIIRGIYDYGHIDFDHIQGIFSNISDTLTSYIRSNGNRNYSEPAIGQVFHFATCIRVQWPWMAFPSLLASLTLALLISTICSKEARSFPSWKASPLPWLMYGLDNSRLFNRDELEEMEYETDEMEKISKEIVIRWKLLPSPHIQTEGHL
;
A
#
# COMPACT_ATOMS: atom_id res chain seq x y z
N MET A 1 -71.13 12.27 16.48
CA MET A 1 -72.06 11.51 17.33
C MET A 1 -71.93 12.06 18.75
N PHE A 2 -73.03 12.50 19.35
CA PHE A 2 -73.19 13.10 20.70
C PHE A 2 -72.48 14.46 20.95
N GLY A 3 -73.12 15.53 21.43
CA GLY A 3 -74.44 15.67 22.05
C GLY A 3 -74.30 16.51 23.32
N GLN A 4 -74.87 17.73 23.28
CA GLN A 4 -75.51 18.49 24.36
C GLN A 4 -74.89 18.53 25.77
N TYR A 5 -74.78 19.72 26.36
CA TYR A 5 -75.71 20.13 27.45
C TYR A 5 -75.70 21.65 27.66
N ARG A 6 -76.83 22.12 28.16
CA ARG A 6 -77.40 23.46 28.08
C ARG A 6 -77.47 24.07 29.48
N ARG A 7 -77.12 25.36 29.59
CA ARG A 7 -77.58 26.43 30.52
C ARG A 7 -77.67 26.15 32.03
N LEU A 8 -77.30 27.16 32.83
CA LEU A 8 -78.24 27.78 33.79
C LEU A 8 -77.76 29.18 34.23
N PHE A 9 -78.76 30.00 34.52
CA PHE A 9 -78.78 31.45 34.67
C PHE A 9 -78.55 31.88 36.14
N THR A 10 -78.02 33.10 36.30
CA THR A 10 -78.31 34.13 37.34
C THR A 10 -78.08 33.85 38.83
N SER A 11 -77.26 34.69 39.48
CA SER A 11 -77.74 35.80 40.33
C SER A 11 -76.57 36.55 41.01
N HIS A 12 -76.57 37.88 40.89
CA HIS A 12 -75.85 38.85 41.73
C HIS A 12 -76.60 39.01 43.07
N PRO A 13 -75.99 39.40 44.22
CA PRO A 13 -75.60 40.81 44.46
C PRO A 13 -74.48 41.15 45.49
N GLN A 14 -73.88 42.33 45.28
CA GLN A 14 -73.57 43.43 46.24
C GLN A 14 -72.41 43.36 47.29
N LEU A 15 -71.47 44.29 47.06
CA LEU A 15 -70.68 45.20 47.93
C LEU A 15 -70.67 45.04 49.46
N HIS A 16 -69.45 45.09 50.07
CA HIS A 16 -68.98 46.26 50.84
C HIS A 16 -67.49 46.23 51.25
N ASN A 17 -66.83 47.37 51.00
CA ASN A 17 -65.59 47.98 51.54
C ASN A 17 -64.86 47.38 52.75
N THR A 18 -63.51 47.37 52.69
CA THR A 18 -62.65 48.04 53.68
C THR A 18 -61.26 48.37 53.12
N SER A 19 -60.76 49.52 53.58
CA SER A 19 -59.55 50.27 53.20
C SER A 19 -58.24 49.63 53.70
N SER A 20 -57.15 49.67 52.90
CA SER A 20 -55.89 50.32 53.27
C SER A 20 -54.76 50.23 52.22
N ARG A 21 -54.13 51.39 51.97
CA ARG A 21 -52.70 51.67 51.67
C ARG A 21 -51.98 50.98 50.49
N ALA A 22 -51.79 51.79 49.44
CA ALA A 22 -50.51 52.20 48.84
C ALA A 22 -49.34 51.19 48.66
N ALA A 23 -48.99 51.04 47.37
CA ALA A 23 -47.64 50.95 46.77
C ALA A 23 -46.89 49.60 46.75
N SER A 24 -46.86 48.96 45.57
CA SER A 24 -45.63 48.64 44.81
C SER A 24 -45.99 47.90 43.50
N GLY A 25 -45.37 48.32 42.37
CA GLY A 25 -45.78 48.05 40.98
C GLY A 25 -45.76 46.60 40.45
N PRO A 26 -46.11 46.40 39.17
CA PRO A 26 -46.19 45.07 38.56
C PRO A 26 -44.80 44.42 38.45
N THR A 27 -44.69 43.18 38.95
CA THR A 27 -43.49 42.34 38.92
C THR A 27 -43.09 41.98 37.49
N VAL A 28 -41.86 42.35 37.11
CA VAL A 28 -41.18 42.16 35.81
C VAL A 28 -41.25 40.71 35.25
N THR A 29 -41.47 39.71 36.09
CA THR A 29 -41.55 38.28 35.72
C THR A 29 -42.83 37.89 34.99
N ALA A 30 -43.99 38.45 35.36
CA ALA A 30 -45.27 38.14 34.72
C ALA A 30 -45.35 38.71 33.28
N THR A 31 -44.68 39.84 33.04
CA THR A 31 -44.63 40.50 31.73
C THR A 31 -43.79 39.72 30.72
N ARG A 32 -42.68 39.10 31.15
CA ARG A 32 -41.80 38.27 30.30
C ARG A 32 -42.44 36.95 29.84
N LEU A 33 -43.19 36.29 30.72
CA LEU A 33 -43.86 35.03 30.36
C LEU A 33 -44.98 35.27 29.33
N ASN A 34 -45.74 36.36 29.48
CA ASN A 34 -46.78 36.76 28.52
C ASN A 34 -46.22 37.19 27.17
N THR A 35 -45.06 37.85 27.12
CA THR A 35 -44.37 38.18 25.85
C THR A 35 -43.88 36.91 25.15
N PHE A 36 -43.28 35.98 25.91
CA PHE A 36 -42.82 34.70 25.36
C PHE A 36 -43.97 33.86 24.77
N LEU A 37 -45.08 33.72 25.51
CA LEU A 37 -46.25 32.97 25.04
C LEU A 37 -46.90 33.59 23.81
N ASN A 38 -46.95 34.93 23.72
CA ASN A 38 -47.46 35.63 22.55
C ASN A 38 -46.54 35.46 21.34
N THR A 39 -45.21 35.54 21.52
CA THR A 39 -44.24 35.29 20.46
C THR A 39 -44.31 33.85 19.96
N TRP A 40 -44.39 32.88 20.87
CA TRP A 40 -44.59 31.46 20.54
C TRP A 40 -45.85 31.24 19.72
N ARG A 41 -46.99 31.81 20.13
CA ARG A 41 -48.27 31.65 19.41
C ARG A 41 -48.20 32.19 17.99
N SER A 42 -47.48 33.29 17.77
CA SER A 42 -47.31 33.91 16.45
C SER A 42 -46.25 33.25 15.57
N TRP A 43 -45.18 32.66 16.13
CA TRP A 43 -44.01 32.16 15.38
C TRP A 43 -43.71 30.67 15.54
N LYS A 44 -44.62 29.87 16.13
CA LYS A 44 -44.40 28.44 16.40
C LYS A 44 -43.94 27.62 15.20
N TRP A 45 -44.47 27.89 14.00
CA TRP A 45 -44.12 27.13 12.80
C TRP A 45 -42.74 27.50 12.28
N GLU A 46 -42.36 28.77 12.35
CA GLU A 46 -41.02 29.23 12.00
C GLU A 46 -39.97 28.75 13.01
N ILE A 47 -40.31 28.73 14.30
CA ILE A 47 -39.43 28.18 15.34
C ILE A 47 -39.22 26.68 15.12
N LEU A 48 -40.29 25.91 14.86
CA LEU A 48 -40.17 24.48 14.58
C LEU A 48 -39.34 24.21 13.31
N SER A 49 -39.59 24.95 12.23
CA SER A 49 -38.79 24.84 11.00
C SER A 49 -37.34 25.26 11.22
N CYS A 50 -37.07 26.26 12.05
CA CYS A 50 -35.71 26.67 12.39
C CYS A 50 -34.98 25.62 13.23
N LEU A 51 -35.66 24.93 14.14
CA LEU A 51 -35.10 23.77 14.85
C LEU A 51 -34.73 22.64 13.87
N LEU A 52 -35.56 22.40 12.86
CA LEU A 52 -35.26 21.43 11.80
C LEU A 52 -34.02 21.82 10.98
N VAL A 53 -33.87 23.12 10.66
CA VAL A 53 -32.67 23.67 10.00
C VAL A 53 -31.41 23.39 10.83
N LEU A 54 -31.46 23.62 12.15
CA LEU A 54 -30.32 23.36 13.05
C LEU A 54 -30.04 21.87 13.27
N ALA A 55 -31.08 21.04 13.28
CA ALA A 55 -30.94 19.60 13.44
C ALA A 55 -30.32 18.91 12.22
N SER A 56 -30.47 19.46 11.03
CA SER A 56 -30.04 18.78 9.79
C SER A 56 -28.50 18.68 9.63
N PRO A 57 -27.66 19.70 9.92
CA PRO A 57 -26.20 19.52 9.99
C PRO A 57 -25.76 18.52 11.07
N LEU A 58 -26.46 18.49 12.21
CA LEU A 58 -26.15 17.56 13.30
C LEU A 58 -26.46 16.11 12.89
N ALA A 59 -27.57 15.88 12.18
CA ALA A 59 -27.91 14.58 11.64
C ALA A 59 -26.88 14.11 10.60
N LEU A 60 -26.46 14.99 9.70
CA LEU A 60 -25.37 14.71 8.74
C LEU A 60 -24.08 14.27 9.47
N LEU A 61 -23.66 15.02 10.48
CA LEU A 61 -22.47 14.69 11.27
C LEU A 61 -22.62 13.34 11.98
N ALA A 62 -23.74 13.11 12.65
CA ALA A 62 -23.98 11.87 13.39
C ALA A 62 -24.01 10.63 12.48
N THR A 63 -24.55 10.77 11.26
CA THR A 63 -24.57 9.66 10.30
C THR A 63 -23.22 9.37 9.68
N LEU A 64 -22.38 10.37 9.42
CA LEU A 64 -21.13 10.18 8.67
C LEU A 64 -19.91 9.91 9.55
N TYR A 65 -19.90 10.41 10.78
CA TYR A 65 -18.81 10.20 11.74
C TYR A 65 -18.36 8.74 11.91
N PRO A 66 -19.25 7.74 12.06
CA PRO A 66 -18.82 6.36 12.24
C PRO A 66 -18.29 5.68 10.97
N TYR A 67 -18.48 6.27 9.77
CA TYR A 67 -18.10 5.66 8.50
C TYR A 67 -16.84 6.26 7.87
N ASP A 68 -16.22 7.26 8.51
CA ASP A 68 -14.98 7.84 8.00
C ASP A 68 -13.84 6.81 8.05
N GLY A 69 -13.18 6.59 6.90
CA GLY A 69 -12.11 5.61 6.74
C GLY A 69 -12.55 4.14 6.70
N ARG A 70 -13.86 3.88 6.54
CA ARG A 70 -14.42 2.51 6.52
C ARG A 70 -14.88 2.10 5.11
N PRO A 71 -14.93 0.78 4.82
CA PRO A 71 -15.47 0.28 3.55
C PRO A 71 -16.95 0.66 3.41
N LEU A 72 -17.42 0.75 2.16
CA LEU A 72 -18.79 1.11 1.83
C LEU A 72 -19.79 0.21 2.60
N PRO A 73 -20.62 0.77 3.51
CA PRO A 73 -21.56 -0.02 4.29
C PRO A 73 -22.66 -0.61 3.41
N GLN A 74 -22.91 -1.92 3.56
CA GLN A 74 -24.06 -2.59 2.95
C GLN A 74 -25.29 -2.38 3.83
N TRP A 75 -26.04 -1.30 3.57
CA TRP A 75 -27.26 -1.00 4.32
C TRP A 75 -28.36 -2.04 4.03
N PRO A 76 -29.14 -2.47 5.05
CA PRO A 76 -30.21 -3.46 4.87
C PRO A 76 -31.32 -3.01 3.91
N LEU A 77 -31.46 -1.69 3.69
CA LEU A 77 -32.43 -1.09 2.77
C LEU A 77 -31.85 -0.78 1.37
N GLN A 78 -30.59 -1.14 1.09
CA GLN A 78 -29.86 -0.81 -0.15
C GLN A 78 -29.89 0.68 -0.56
N ILE A 79 -30.12 1.59 0.38
CA ILE A 79 -30.10 3.03 0.12
C ILE A 79 -28.65 3.48 -0.04
N SER A 80 -28.32 4.11 -1.16
CA SER A 80 -26.98 4.65 -1.40
C SER A 80 -26.69 5.83 -0.47
N VAL A 81 -25.43 6.05 -0.10
CA VAL A 81 -25.06 7.18 0.77
C VAL A 81 -25.42 8.52 0.12
N ASN A 82 -25.30 8.61 -1.21
CA ASN A 82 -25.71 9.79 -1.97
C ASN A 82 -27.22 10.07 -1.90
N THR A 83 -28.05 9.02 -1.82
CA THR A 83 -29.49 9.15 -1.64
C THR A 83 -29.80 9.74 -0.26
N LEU A 84 -29.12 9.25 0.79
CA LEU A 84 -29.28 9.78 2.15
C LEU A 84 -28.89 11.26 2.25
N LEU A 85 -27.75 11.62 1.66
CA LEU A 85 -27.28 13.01 1.57
C LEU A 85 -28.27 13.92 0.86
N SER A 86 -28.86 13.45 -0.25
CA SER A 86 -29.87 14.21 -1.01
C SER A 86 -31.15 14.45 -0.19
N ILE A 87 -31.58 13.47 0.61
CA ILE A 87 -32.72 13.62 1.52
C ILE A 87 -32.43 14.71 2.56
N TYR A 88 -31.26 14.70 3.19
CA TYR A 88 -30.87 15.72 4.16
C TYR A 88 -30.79 17.12 3.54
N SER A 89 -30.22 17.24 2.33
CA SER A 89 -30.18 18.50 1.58
C SER A 89 -31.58 19.07 1.33
N MET A 90 -32.50 18.23 0.86
CA MET A 90 -33.88 18.63 0.57
C MET A 90 -34.59 19.16 1.82
N ILE A 91 -34.43 18.47 2.95
CA ILE A 91 -35.02 18.86 4.24
C ILE A 91 -34.46 20.20 4.73
N LEU A 92 -33.14 20.38 4.68
CA LEU A 92 -32.48 21.63 5.07
C LEU A 92 -32.94 22.79 4.19
N LYS A 93 -32.93 22.62 2.87
CA LYS A 93 -33.30 23.66 1.91
C LYS A 93 -34.77 24.09 2.03
N ALA A 94 -35.68 23.13 2.18
CA ALA A 94 -37.12 23.42 2.32
C ALA A 94 -37.43 24.16 3.62
N SER A 95 -36.86 23.70 4.74
CA SER A 95 -37.08 24.33 6.05
C SER A 95 -36.43 25.71 6.15
N LEU A 96 -35.22 25.87 5.60
CA LEU A 96 -34.54 27.17 5.47
C LEU A 96 -35.37 28.15 4.64
N GLY A 97 -35.82 27.73 3.46
CA GLY A 97 -36.61 28.56 2.55
C GLY A 97 -37.89 29.07 3.22
N PHE A 98 -38.59 28.20 3.94
CA PHE A 98 -39.79 28.57 4.70
C PHE A 98 -39.51 29.65 5.76
N VAL A 99 -38.47 29.48 6.58
CA VAL A 99 -38.12 30.43 7.64
C VAL A 99 -37.73 31.79 7.04
N VAL A 100 -36.89 31.78 6.01
CA VAL A 100 -36.40 33.02 5.38
C VAL A 100 -37.53 33.77 4.66
N ALA A 101 -38.41 33.06 3.95
CA ALA A 101 -39.58 33.65 3.31
C ALA A 101 -40.51 34.34 4.33
N SER A 102 -40.75 33.72 5.49
CA SER A 102 -41.51 34.34 6.59
C SER A 102 -40.81 35.57 7.18
N CYS A 103 -39.48 35.56 7.27
CA CYS A 103 -38.68 36.70 7.75
C CYS A 103 -38.76 37.90 6.79
N ILE A 104 -38.55 37.68 5.49
CA ILE A 104 -38.74 38.70 4.44
C ILE A 104 -40.22 39.16 4.42
N GLY A 105 -41.13 38.22 4.67
CA GLY A 105 -42.52 38.41 5.09
C GLY A 105 -42.71 39.60 6.02
N GLN A 106 -42.11 39.49 7.19
CA GLN A 106 -42.26 40.47 8.26
C GLN A 106 -41.47 41.76 8.00
N LEU A 107 -40.30 41.67 7.38
CA LEU A 107 -39.42 42.82 7.16
C LEU A 107 -40.01 43.84 6.18
N GLN A 108 -40.89 43.43 5.25
CA GLN A 108 -41.57 44.37 4.34
C GLN A 108 -42.26 45.53 5.09
N TRP A 109 -42.86 45.24 6.24
CA TRP A 109 -43.61 46.25 7.01
C TRP A 109 -42.68 47.31 7.60
N THR A 110 -41.41 46.94 7.85
CA THR A 110 -40.39 47.90 8.26
C THR A 110 -39.95 48.80 7.11
N TRP A 111 -39.96 48.30 5.87
CA TRP A 111 -39.64 49.09 4.66
C TRP A 111 -40.69 50.17 4.38
N PHE A 112 -41.97 49.80 4.46
CA PHE A 112 -43.08 50.73 4.24
C PHE A 112 -43.41 51.64 5.44
N SER A 113 -42.59 51.63 6.50
CA SER A 113 -42.68 52.63 7.57
C SER A 113 -42.33 54.05 7.08
N GLU A 114 -41.64 54.15 5.96
CA GLU A 114 -41.39 55.37 5.20
C GLU A 114 -42.17 55.35 3.89
N GLY A 115 -42.35 56.51 3.25
CA GLY A 115 -43.00 56.56 1.93
C GLY A 115 -42.16 55.84 0.88
N ARG A 116 -42.68 54.73 0.33
CA ARG A 116 -42.00 53.91 -0.71
C ARG A 116 -42.95 53.59 -1.87
N PRO A 117 -42.46 53.36 -3.09
CA PRO A 117 -43.30 52.95 -4.22
C PRO A 117 -44.05 51.64 -3.95
N ILE A 118 -45.31 51.53 -4.38
CA ILE A 118 -46.10 50.29 -4.22
C ILE A 118 -45.51 49.11 -5.01
N TYR A 119 -44.80 49.36 -6.11
CA TYR A 119 -44.06 48.33 -6.85
C TYR A 119 -43.06 47.55 -5.99
N ASP A 120 -42.53 48.16 -4.92
CA ASP A 120 -41.65 47.43 -3.99
C ASP A 120 -42.38 46.26 -3.31
N LEU A 121 -43.71 46.28 -3.21
CA LEU A 121 -44.49 45.15 -2.68
C LEU A 121 -44.34 43.91 -3.57
N VAL A 122 -44.42 44.10 -4.89
CA VAL A 122 -44.20 43.02 -5.88
C VAL A 122 -42.76 42.49 -5.77
N ARG A 123 -41.78 43.38 -5.58
CA ARG A 123 -40.38 42.95 -5.36
C ARG A 123 -40.20 42.10 -4.10
N TYR A 124 -40.84 42.48 -2.98
CA TYR A 124 -40.80 41.70 -1.75
C TYR A 124 -41.51 40.34 -1.90
N ASP A 125 -42.60 40.28 -2.67
CA ASP A 125 -43.29 39.02 -2.93
C ASP A 125 -42.47 38.09 -3.82
N ASN A 126 -41.95 38.59 -4.95
CA ASN A 126 -41.03 37.86 -5.83
C ASN A 126 -39.81 37.34 -5.07
N ALA A 127 -39.26 38.13 -4.15
CA ALA A 127 -38.11 37.73 -3.35
C ALA A 127 -38.37 36.54 -2.43
N ARG A 128 -39.57 36.41 -1.87
CA ARG A 128 -39.95 35.29 -0.99
C ARG A 128 -40.12 33.99 -1.75
N GLN A 129 -40.50 34.08 -3.02
CA GLN A 129 -40.78 32.92 -3.86
C GLN A 129 -39.52 32.19 -4.31
N GLY A 130 -38.34 32.85 -4.28
CA GLY A 130 -37.10 32.15 -4.54
C GLY A 130 -35.84 33.00 -4.74
N PRO A 131 -34.73 32.35 -5.12
CA PRO A 131 -33.41 32.97 -5.29
C PRO A 131 -33.40 34.10 -6.33
N TRP A 132 -34.12 33.92 -7.44
CA TRP A 132 -34.13 34.88 -8.55
C TRP A 132 -34.80 36.21 -8.17
N GLY A 133 -35.97 36.16 -7.54
CA GLY A 133 -36.61 37.36 -7.02
C GLY A 133 -35.79 38.02 -5.90
N SER A 134 -35.09 37.22 -5.09
CA SER A 134 -34.18 37.75 -4.06
C SER A 134 -33.01 38.52 -4.68
N LEU A 135 -32.45 38.04 -5.79
CA LEU A 135 -31.39 38.72 -6.53
C LEU A 135 -31.88 40.08 -7.07
N GLN A 136 -33.08 40.10 -7.67
CA GLN A 136 -33.70 41.32 -8.16
C GLN A 136 -33.91 42.35 -7.04
N LEU A 137 -34.37 41.90 -5.86
CA LEU A 137 -34.57 42.76 -4.69
C LEU A 137 -33.25 43.37 -4.18
N LEU A 138 -32.18 42.58 -4.10
CA LEU A 138 -30.86 43.04 -3.67
C LEU A 138 -30.29 44.12 -4.60
N TRP A 139 -30.40 43.92 -5.91
CA TRP A 139 -29.96 44.89 -6.89
C TRP A 139 -30.79 46.18 -6.79
N ALA A 140 -32.11 46.06 -6.74
CA ALA A 140 -33.01 47.20 -6.70
C ALA A 140 -32.86 48.06 -5.43
N GLN A 141 -32.66 47.45 -4.26
CA GLN A 141 -32.61 48.17 -2.98
C GLN A 141 -31.19 48.57 -2.53
N ARG A 142 -30.15 48.20 -3.29
CA ARG A 142 -28.73 48.56 -3.03
C ARG A 142 -28.32 48.39 -1.56
N MET A 143 -28.77 47.30 -0.92
CA MET A 143 -28.49 46.92 0.48
C MET A 143 -28.98 47.92 1.56
N ARG A 144 -29.95 48.80 1.26
CA ARG A 144 -30.43 49.81 2.24
C ARG A 144 -30.99 49.22 3.54
N GLN A 145 -31.50 47.99 3.53
CA GLN A 145 -31.92 47.27 4.73
C GLN A 145 -31.10 45.99 4.91
N PRO A 146 -30.20 45.92 5.92
CA PRO A 146 -29.27 44.81 6.06
C PRO A 146 -29.95 43.48 6.41
N LEU A 147 -31.07 43.50 7.15
CA LEU A 147 -31.82 42.28 7.50
C LEU A 147 -32.52 41.65 6.28
N THR A 148 -33.16 42.47 5.45
CA THR A 148 -33.81 42.00 4.21
C THR A 148 -32.74 41.51 3.23
N ALA A 149 -31.61 42.21 3.17
CA ALA A 149 -30.49 41.80 2.36
C ALA A 149 -29.89 40.45 2.80
N LEU A 150 -29.74 40.23 4.11
CA LEU A 150 -29.33 38.93 4.66
C LEU A 150 -30.31 37.82 4.27
N GLY A 151 -31.62 38.07 4.37
CA GLY A 151 -32.64 37.11 3.93
C GLY A 151 -32.55 36.77 2.44
N GLY A 152 -32.41 37.78 1.58
CA GLY A 152 -32.21 37.56 0.14
C GLY A 152 -30.92 36.79 -0.17
N LEU A 153 -29.82 37.12 0.50
CA LEU A 153 -28.54 36.42 0.37
C LEU A 153 -28.67 34.94 0.79
N LEU A 154 -29.38 34.65 1.88
CA LEU A 154 -29.59 33.27 2.35
C LEU A 154 -30.40 32.44 1.35
N LEU A 155 -31.43 33.00 0.72
CA LEU A 155 -32.17 32.30 -0.35
C LEU A 155 -31.28 32.03 -1.57
N ILE A 156 -30.41 32.97 -1.95
CA ILE A 156 -29.45 32.78 -3.04
C ILE A 156 -28.43 31.68 -2.68
N LEU A 157 -27.82 31.76 -1.50
CA LEU A 157 -26.85 30.77 -1.04
C LEU A 157 -27.50 29.38 -0.84
N SER A 158 -28.79 29.30 -0.56
CA SER A 158 -29.50 28.01 -0.42
C SER A 158 -29.45 27.12 -1.67
N VAL A 159 -29.18 27.69 -2.86
CA VAL A 159 -28.98 26.93 -4.10
C VAL A 159 -27.73 26.04 -4.01
N GLY A 160 -26.70 26.47 -3.27
CA GLY A 160 -25.46 25.73 -3.09
C GLY A 160 -25.52 24.59 -2.07
N VAL A 161 -26.64 24.37 -1.38
CA VAL A 161 -26.73 23.32 -0.35
C VAL A 161 -26.47 21.93 -0.94
N ASP A 162 -27.06 21.64 -2.10
CA ASP A 162 -26.93 20.35 -2.79
C ASP A 162 -25.47 20.00 -3.16
N PRO A 163 -24.71 20.83 -3.91
CA PRO A 163 -23.34 20.50 -4.28
C PRO A 163 -22.38 20.40 -3.08
N PHE A 164 -22.55 21.22 -2.04
CA PHE A 164 -21.70 21.16 -0.85
C PHE A 164 -21.93 19.90 -0.02
N ILE A 165 -23.19 19.46 0.12
CA ILE A 165 -23.52 18.21 0.81
C ILE A 165 -23.06 16.99 -0.02
N GLN A 166 -23.15 17.03 -1.34
CA GLN A 166 -22.64 15.95 -2.20
C GLN A 166 -21.12 15.82 -2.13
N GLN A 167 -20.39 16.93 -2.03
CA GLN A 167 -18.92 16.94 -1.93
C GLN A 167 -18.38 16.46 -0.58
N LEU A 168 -19.27 16.20 0.39
CA LEU A 168 -18.88 15.74 1.72
C LEU A 168 -18.27 14.33 1.72
N ILE A 169 -18.50 13.54 0.68
CA ILE A 169 -18.03 12.16 0.55
C ILE A 169 -17.12 12.03 -0.66
N SER A 170 -15.93 11.48 -0.43
CA SER A 170 -15.00 11.06 -1.47
C SER A 170 -14.80 9.55 -1.36
N LEU A 171 -15.02 8.84 -2.47
CA LEU A 171 -14.75 7.42 -2.58
C LEU A 171 -13.29 7.24 -3.03
N TYR A 172 -12.58 6.31 -2.40
CA TYR A 172 -11.21 5.96 -2.77
C TYR A 172 -10.97 4.46 -2.56
N ASP A 173 -10.00 3.91 -3.28
CA ASP A 173 -9.63 2.50 -3.16
C ASP A 173 -8.76 2.30 -1.90
N CYS A 174 -9.11 1.29 -1.12
CA CYS A 174 -8.42 0.92 0.11
C CYS A 174 -8.23 -0.59 0.19
N SER A 175 -7.18 -1.02 0.89
CA SER A 175 -7.00 -2.41 1.29
C SER A 175 -7.40 -2.58 2.75
N ILE A 176 -8.22 -3.59 3.03
CA ILE A 176 -8.62 -3.95 4.39
C ILE A 176 -8.13 -5.36 4.70
N VAL A 177 -7.74 -5.59 5.96
CA VAL A 177 -7.33 -6.92 6.43
C VAL A 177 -8.58 -7.80 6.58
N VAL A 178 -8.53 -9.00 6.02
CA VAL A 178 -9.56 -10.04 6.20
C VAL A 178 -9.18 -10.83 7.45
N ASN A 179 -10.02 -10.76 8.50
CA ASN A 179 -9.70 -11.39 9.79
C ASN A 179 -9.98 -12.90 9.83
N ASP A 180 -10.78 -13.42 8.90
CA ASP A 180 -11.21 -14.83 8.86
C ASP A 180 -10.34 -15.70 7.94
N GLU A 181 -9.36 -15.11 7.24
CA GLU A 181 -8.43 -15.80 6.35
C GLU A 181 -6.99 -15.41 6.67
N GLU A 182 -6.12 -16.41 6.81
CA GLU A 182 -4.69 -16.22 7.00
C GLU A 182 -3.93 -16.65 5.74
N ALA A 183 -2.92 -15.86 5.37
CA ALA A 183 -2.02 -16.22 4.28
C ALA A 183 -0.92 -17.14 4.82
N THR A 184 -0.55 -18.17 4.08
CA THR A 184 0.56 -19.04 4.49
C THR A 184 1.68 -19.03 3.46
N LEU A 185 2.93 -19.13 3.94
CA LEU A 185 4.10 -19.23 3.09
C LEU A 185 5.05 -20.34 3.60
N PRO A 186 5.49 -21.27 2.74
CA PRO A 186 6.39 -22.34 3.13
C PRO A 186 7.70 -21.83 3.72
N ARG A 187 8.08 -22.39 4.88
CA ARG A 187 9.38 -22.18 5.54
C ARG A 187 9.79 -23.46 6.24
N THR A 188 11.08 -23.61 6.52
CA THR A 188 11.60 -24.84 7.13
C THR A 188 12.55 -24.55 8.28
N ASN A 189 12.31 -25.21 9.42
CA ASN A 189 13.23 -25.21 10.57
C ASN A 189 13.97 -26.53 10.68
N ARG A 190 13.30 -27.63 10.31
CA ARG A 190 13.88 -28.97 10.32
C ARG A 190 13.72 -29.61 8.96
N PHE A 191 14.84 -29.99 8.37
CA PHE A 191 14.87 -30.77 7.14
C PHE A 191 15.39 -32.17 7.47
N ASP A 192 14.53 -33.17 7.31
CA ASP A 192 14.87 -34.57 7.52
C ASP A 192 14.96 -35.27 6.16
N ASP A 193 15.92 -36.17 6.02
CA ASP A 193 15.99 -37.05 4.88
C ASP A 193 14.88 -38.12 4.99
N GLN A 194 13.96 -38.15 4.02
CA GLN A 194 12.88 -39.16 3.97
C GLN A 194 13.27 -40.40 3.15
N LEU A 195 14.47 -40.44 2.56
CA LEU A 195 14.85 -41.49 1.62
C LEU A 195 15.69 -42.57 2.34
N GLU A 196 15.16 -43.79 2.43
CA GLU A 196 15.86 -44.99 2.90
C GLU A 196 17.02 -45.43 1.96
N VAL A 197 17.30 -44.67 0.89
CA VAL A 197 18.31 -44.99 -0.14
C VAL A 197 19.13 -43.72 -0.43
N PRO A 198 20.49 -43.80 -0.51
CA PRO A 198 21.38 -42.66 -0.76
C PRO A 198 21.39 -42.23 -2.23
N THR A 199 20.24 -42.28 -2.89
CA THR A 199 20.03 -41.63 -4.17
C THR A 199 19.20 -40.40 -3.88
N PHE A 200 19.82 -39.24 -3.90
CA PHE A 200 19.05 -38.01 -4.06
C PHE A 200 18.13 -38.21 -5.26
N GLY A 201 16.83 -37.96 -5.06
CA GLY A 201 15.87 -38.08 -6.14
C GLY A 201 16.24 -37.15 -7.29
N HIS A 202 15.78 -37.50 -8.48
CA HIS A 202 15.83 -36.65 -9.70
C HIS A 202 15.43 -35.18 -9.46
N ASP A 203 14.71 -34.89 -8.37
CA ASP A 203 14.20 -33.58 -8.01
C ASP A 203 15.29 -32.56 -7.62
N ILE A 204 16.38 -32.96 -6.95
CA ILE A 204 17.46 -32.03 -6.55
C ILE A 204 18.34 -31.68 -7.75
N ASP A 205 18.71 -32.68 -8.56
CA ASP A 205 19.41 -32.45 -9.83
C ASP A 205 18.58 -31.55 -10.75
N SER A 206 17.25 -31.72 -10.73
CA SER A 206 16.34 -30.81 -11.45
C SER A 206 16.36 -29.39 -10.88
N ALA A 207 16.45 -29.21 -9.55
CA ALA A 207 16.53 -27.90 -8.92
C ALA A 207 17.85 -27.18 -9.25
N ILE A 208 18.96 -27.92 -9.31
CA ILE A 208 20.27 -27.41 -9.72
C ILE A 208 20.26 -27.06 -11.21
N SER A 209 19.75 -27.95 -12.06
CA SER A 209 19.61 -27.72 -13.50
C SER A 209 18.73 -26.50 -13.80
N ARG A 210 17.67 -26.28 -13.03
CA ARG A 210 16.83 -25.06 -13.08
C ARG A 210 17.62 -23.81 -12.67
N GLY A 211 18.40 -23.88 -11.59
CA GLY A 211 19.26 -22.78 -11.15
C GLY A 211 20.31 -22.40 -12.20
N ILE A 212 20.95 -23.39 -12.83
CA ILE A 212 21.90 -23.20 -13.94
C ILE A 212 21.22 -22.55 -15.14
N SER A 213 20.02 -23.03 -15.49
CA SER A 213 19.23 -22.50 -16.61
C SER A 213 18.56 -21.15 -16.30
N GLN A 214 18.77 -20.59 -15.10
CA GLN A 214 18.11 -19.37 -14.59
C GLN A 214 16.57 -19.45 -14.63
N LEU A 215 16.03 -20.67 -14.63
CA LEU A 215 14.61 -20.93 -14.53
C LEU A 215 14.27 -20.90 -13.04
N GLY A 216 13.86 -19.73 -12.55
CA GLY A 216 13.50 -19.56 -11.15
C GLY A 216 12.43 -20.57 -10.72
N ASP A 217 12.65 -21.23 -9.58
CA ASP A 217 11.65 -22.10 -8.97
C ASP A 217 10.89 -21.28 -7.92
N GLY A 218 9.64 -20.96 -8.24
CA GLY A 218 8.79 -20.12 -7.41
C GLY A 218 8.24 -20.90 -6.22
N ILE A 219 8.38 -20.33 -5.02
CA ILE A 219 7.57 -20.75 -3.87
C ILE A 219 6.18 -20.16 -4.07
N TYR A 220 5.16 -20.99 -3.96
CA TYR A 220 3.78 -20.54 -4.10
C TYR A 220 3.19 -20.21 -2.72
N PRO A 221 2.87 -18.94 -2.43
CA PRO A 221 2.13 -18.59 -1.22
C PRO A 221 0.67 -19.03 -1.34
N GLU A 222 0.08 -19.50 -0.23
CA GLU A 222 -1.36 -19.66 -0.13
C GLU A 222 -1.97 -18.30 0.23
N CYS A 223 -2.43 -17.58 -0.79
CA CYS A 223 -2.99 -16.24 -0.68
C CYS A 223 -4.25 -16.13 -1.54
N THR A 224 -5.43 -16.20 -0.92
CA THR A 224 -6.75 -16.28 -1.60
C THR A 224 -7.06 -15.05 -2.46
N THR A 225 -6.71 -13.85 -1.99
CA THR A 225 -6.98 -12.58 -2.70
C THR A 225 -5.86 -12.17 -3.65
N GLY A 226 -4.72 -12.86 -3.63
CA GLY A 226 -3.51 -12.46 -4.34
C GLY A 226 -2.80 -11.23 -3.75
N ASN A 227 -3.27 -10.67 -2.64
CA ASN A 227 -2.60 -9.60 -1.90
C ASN A 227 -2.46 -9.96 -0.43
N CYS A 228 -1.23 -10.27 -0.01
CA CYS A 228 -0.94 -10.72 1.34
C CYS A 228 0.34 -10.06 1.85
N SER A 229 0.42 -9.78 3.16
CA SER A 229 1.62 -9.26 3.80
C SER A 229 2.02 -10.15 4.96
N PHE A 230 3.32 -10.43 5.08
CA PHE A 230 3.90 -11.16 6.20
C PHE A 230 4.65 -10.17 7.10
N PRO A 231 3.98 -9.56 8.11
CA PRO A 231 4.56 -8.47 8.89
C PRO A 231 5.74 -8.92 9.75
N ASP A 232 5.72 -10.16 10.22
CA ASP A 232 6.78 -10.75 11.02
C ASP A 232 7.86 -11.35 10.13
N ALA A 233 9.10 -10.92 10.34
CA ALA A 233 10.25 -11.52 9.67
C ALA A 233 10.37 -12.99 10.07
N TYR A 234 10.50 -13.88 9.09
CA TYR A 234 10.64 -15.31 9.33
C TYR A 234 11.97 -15.81 8.80
N GLY A 235 12.62 -16.68 9.58
CA GLY A 235 13.81 -17.40 9.15
C GLY A 235 13.47 -18.78 8.61
N THR A 236 14.22 -19.22 7.61
CA THR A 236 14.14 -20.55 7.01
C THR A 236 15.53 -21.12 6.76
N LEU A 237 15.64 -22.44 6.90
CA LEU A 237 16.78 -23.22 6.46
C LEU A 237 16.87 -23.19 4.92
N GLY A 238 18.09 -23.13 4.40
CA GLY A 238 18.38 -23.12 2.97
C GLY A 238 19.86 -23.32 2.69
N TYR A 239 20.26 -23.01 1.45
CA TYR A 239 21.66 -22.94 1.04
C TYR A 239 22.02 -21.51 0.67
N CYS A 240 23.26 -21.13 0.95
CA CYS A 240 23.82 -19.85 0.56
C CYS A 240 25.07 -20.09 -0.28
N SER A 241 25.28 -19.22 -1.25
CA SER A 241 26.51 -19.19 -2.03
C SER A 241 27.39 -18.01 -1.65
N LEU A 242 28.69 -18.23 -1.68
CA LEU A 242 29.71 -17.19 -1.55
C LEU A 242 30.77 -17.46 -2.61
N CYS A 243 31.04 -16.47 -3.46
CA CYS A 243 32.10 -16.55 -4.46
C CYS A 243 33.15 -15.47 -4.18
N GLU A 244 34.42 -15.84 -4.31
CA GLU A 244 35.56 -14.95 -4.23
C GLU A 244 36.36 -15.01 -5.53
N ASP A 245 36.80 -13.85 -6.02
CA ASP A 245 37.66 -13.77 -7.20
C ASP A 245 39.08 -14.18 -6.82
N SER A 246 39.55 -15.30 -7.36
CA SER A 246 40.88 -15.88 -7.14
C SER A 246 41.78 -15.68 -8.36
N SER A 247 41.48 -14.73 -9.23
CA SER A 247 42.25 -14.50 -10.47
C SER A 247 43.70 -14.10 -10.22
N ASP A 248 43.99 -13.49 -9.08
CA ASP A 248 45.36 -13.08 -8.70
C ASP A 248 46.26 -14.28 -8.33
N GLU A 249 45.67 -15.45 -8.06
CA GLU A 249 46.41 -16.68 -7.74
C GLU A 249 46.80 -17.51 -8.98
N ILE A 250 46.38 -17.10 -10.17
CA ILE A 250 46.61 -17.87 -11.40
C ILE A 250 48.09 -17.81 -11.80
N ILE A 251 48.70 -19.00 -11.93
CA ILE A 251 50.04 -19.17 -12.47
C ILE A 251 49.92 -19.54 -13.95
N ILE A 252 50.57 -18.75 -14.82
CA ILE A 252 50.52 -18.90 -16.27
C ILE A 252 51.90 -19.29 -16.79
N ASP A 253 52.01 -20.51 -17.30
CA ASP A 253 53.22 -21.03 -17.93
C ASP A 253 53.04 -21.09 -19.45
N THR A 254 53.99 -20.56 -20.21
CA THR A 254 53.97 -20.59 -21.68
C THR A 254 55.21 -21.29 -22.21
N ILE A 255 55.01 -22.42 -22.90
CA ILE A 255 56.07 -23.25 -23.47
C ILE A 255 55.93 -23.23 -25.00
N ARG A 256 57.05 -23.02 -25.70
CA ARG A 256 57.12 -23.12 -27.18
C ARG A 256 58.14 -24.16 -27.56
N ASN A 257 57.69 -25.23 -28.23
CA ASN A 257 58.54 -26.33 -28.67
C ASN A 257 58.61 -26.39 -30.20
N PRO A 258 59.80 -26.43 -30.81
CA PRO A 258 59.92 -26.70 -32.24
C PRO A 258 59.58 -28.17 -32.54
N ILE A 259 58.80 -28.43 -33.59
CA ILE A 259 58.53 -29.79 -34.07
C ILE A 259 59.75 -30.25 -34.90
N VAL A 260 60.67 -31.01 -34.28
CA VAL A 260 61.97 -31.35 -34.90
C VAL A 260 61.89 -32.50 -35.94
N ASN A 261 60.73 -33.14 -36.14
CA ASN A 261 60.63 -34.37 -36.95
C ASN A 261 59.71 -34.27 -38.18
N SER A 262 59.82 -33.23 -39.00
CA SER A 262 59.28 -33.27 -40.37
C SER A 262 60.42 -33.21 -41.38
N THR A 263 60.86 -34.38 -41.85
CA THR A 263 61.79 -34.50 -42.98
C THR A 263 61.12 -34.21 -44.33
N VAL A 264 59.89 -33.69 -44.36
CA VAL A 264 59.05 -33.64 -45.56
C VAL A 264 58.64 -32.21 -45.97
N TRP A 265 58.78 -31.19 -45.12
CA TRP A 265 58.40 -29.81 -45.48
C TRP A 265 59.39 -28.74 -44.97
N PRO A 266 59.69 -27.68 -45.75
CA PRO A 266 60.73 -26.69 -45.45
C PRO A 266 60.32 -25.62 -44.43
N TYR A 267 59.22 -25.80 -43.70
CA TYR A 267 58.69 -24.80 -42.77
C TYR A 267 58.75 -25.31 -41.33
N PRO A 268 59.34 -24.55 -40.38
CA PRO A 268 59.38 -24.95 -38.99
C PRO A 268 57.98 -24.81 -38.38
N ASN A 269 57.38 -25.94 -38.02
CA ASN A 269 56.17 -25.97 -37.20
C ASN A 269 56.59 -25.85 -35.73
N GLU A 270 55.92 -24.99 -34.98
CA GLU A 270 56.11 -24.82 -33.54
C GLU A 270 54.81 -25.19 -32.81
N THR A 271 54.89 -25.85 -31.66
CA THR A 271 53.76 -25.97 -30.75
C THR A 271 53.89 -24.93 -29.67
N MET A 272 52.83 -24.16 -29.45
CA MET A 272 52.71 -23.25 -28.31
C MET A 272 51.69 -23.84 -27.33
N THR A 273 52.13 -24.03 -26.09
CA THR A 273 51.30 -24.51 -24.99
C THR A 273 51.23 -23.44 -23.91
N ILE A 274 50.02 -23.01 -23.58
CA ILE A 274 49.74 -22.10 -22.47
C ILE A 274 49.01 -22.91 -21.41
N THR A 275 49.61 -23.03 -20.22
CA THR A 275 49.00 -23.70 -19.08
C THR A 275 48.67 -22.65 -18.03
N SER A 276 47.39 -22.55 -17.68
CA SER A 276 46.94 -21.78 -16.52
C SER A 276 46.71 -22.76 -15.38
N SER A 277 47.20 -22.43 -14.19
CA SER A 277 47.03 -23.30 -13.01
C SER A 277 46.73 -22.51 -11.75
N LEU A 278 45.95 -23.12 -10.85
CA LEU A 278 45.77 -22.64 -9.49
C LEU A 278 46.63 -23.45 -8.50
N PRO A 279 46.91 -22.90 -7.31
CA PRO A 279 47.66 -23.59 -6.26
C PRO A 279 47.10 -24.98 -5.94
N GLU A 280 47.98 -25.89 -5.52
CA GLU A 280 47.60 -27.25 -5.13
C GLU A 280 46.53 -27.23 -4.04
N GLY A 281 45.51 -28.07 -4.24
CA GLY A 281 44.49 -28.32 -3.24
C GLY A 281 44.13 -29.80 -3.20
N MET A 282 43.48 -30.21 -2.13
CA MET A 282 42.86 -31.52 -2.11
C MET A 282 41.56 -31.49 -2.88
N TYR A 283 41.47 -32.34 -3.90
CA TYR A 283 40.29 -32.44 -4.75
C TYR A 283 39.50 -33.70 -4.44
N MET A 284 38.18 -33.66 -4.68
CA MET A 284 37.32 -34.84 -4.64
C MET A 284 36.89 -35.27 -6.04
N THR A 285 36.91 -36.58 -6.26
CA THR A 285 36.27 -37.25 -7.41
C THR A 285 35.45 -38.42 -6.89
N ASN A 286 34.56 -38.95 -7.73
CA ASN A 286 33.54 -39.95 -7.37
C ASN A 286 34.10 -41.20 -6.66
N ASN A 287 35.42 -41.47 -6.70
CA ASN A 287 36.03 -42.61 -5.99
C ASN A 287 37.43 -42.36 -5.38
N GLN A 288 38.01 -41.15 -5.47
CA GLN A 288 39.36 -40.87 -4.95
C GLN A 288 39.51 -39.42 -4.46
N THR A 289 40.22 -39.26 -3.35
CA THR A 289 40.77 -37.99 -2.88
C THR A 289 42.27 -37.96 -3.16
N GLY A 290 42.76 -36.82 -3.62
CA GLY A 290 44.18 -36.64 -3.90
C GLY A 290 44.58 -35.17 -3.80
N LEU A 291 45.89 -34.92 -3.86
CA LEU A 291 46.41 -33.57 -4.07
C LEU A 291 46.62 -33.37 -5.56
N SER A 292 45.98 -32.36 -6.15
CA SER A 292 46.23 -31.98 -7.53
C SER A 292 46.13 -30.47 -7.71
N ARG A 293 46.77 -29.97 -8.76
CA ARG A 293 46.57 -28.61 -9.25
C ARG A 293 45.38 -28.61 -10.20
N LEU A 294 44.52 -27.61 -10.07
CA LEU A 294 43.57 -27.30 -11.14
C LEU A 294 44.34 -26.64 -12.26
N ASN A 295 44.44 -27.31 -13.40
CA ASN A 295 45.14 -26.82 -14.58
C ASN A 295 44.23 -26.86 -15.81
N VAL A 296 44.34 -25.82 -16.64
CA VAL A 296 43.73 -25.74 -17.96
C VAL A 296 44.86 -25.54 -18.96
N THR A 297 44.89 -26.36 -20.02
CA THR A 297 45.97 -26.32 -21.01
C THR A 297 45.43 -26.02 -22.40
N TYR A 298 45.90 -24.91 -22.96
CA TYR A 298 45.65 -24.48 -24.32
C TYR A 298 46.87 -24.79 -25.19
N SER A 299 46.74 -25.68 -26.17
CA SER A 299 47.80 -26.04 -27.10
C SER A 299 47.43 -25.72 -28.54
N ILE A 300 48.33 -25.06 -29.26
CA ILE A 300 48.15 -24.75 -30.69
C ILE A 300 49.38 -25.14 -31.50
N ASN A 301 49.15 -25.73 -32.66
CA ASN A 301 50.16 -25.91 -33.69
C ASN A 301 50.29 -24.59 -34.48
N ILE A 302 51.50 -24.09 -34.64
CA ILE A 302 51.81 -22.88 -35.42
C ILE A 302 52.64 -23.32 -36.62
N SER A 303 52.03 -23.30 -37.81
CA SER A 303 52.73 -23.54 -39.08
C SER A 303 53.26 -22.22 -39.63
N LYS A 304 54.52 -22.19 -40.09
CA LYS A 304 55.14 -20.98 -40.67
C LYS A 304 55.06 -20.94 -42.21
N SER A 305 54.02 -21.50 -42.83
CA SER A 305 53.89 -21.63 -44.30
C SER A 305 52.56 -21.08 -44.86
N ALA A 306 52.64 -20.18 -45.85
CA ALA A 306 51.52 -19.53 -46.56
C ALA A 306 50.48 -20.47 -47.21
N PRO A 307 49.39 -19.94 -47.82
CA PRO A 307 48.28 -19.14 -47.30
C PRO A 307 47.01 -19.99 -47.03
N TYR A 308 47.12 -21.32 -46.99
CA TYR A 308 46.04 -22.23 -46.64
C TYR A 308 46.50 -23.09 -45.47
N GLU A 309 46.12 -22.65 -44.28
CA GLU A 309 46.49 -23.26 -43.00
C GLU A 309 45.56 -24.45 -42.71
N GLU A 310 46.11 -25.66 -42.78
CA GLU A 310 45.42 -26.89 -42.36
C GLU A 310 45.83 -27.18 -40.90
N TYR A 311 44.99 -26.75 -39.94
CA TYR A 311 45.17 -27.05 -38.52
C TYR A 311 44.35 -28.27 -38.12
N GLY A 312 44.99 -29.21 -37.43
CA GLY A 312 44.40 -30.45 -36.94
C GLY A 312 43.33 -30.24 -35.86
N SER A 313 42.38 -31.17 -35.82
CA SER A 313 41.26 -31.25 -34.89
C SER A 313 41.70 -31.75 -33.50
N ASP A 314 42.57 -31.01 -32.82
CA ASP A 314 42.91 -31.32 -31.42
C ASP A 314 41.91 -30.61 -30.50
N GLY A 315 41.27 -31.36 -29.61
CA GLY A 315 40.39 -30.79 -28.57
C GLY A 315 41.21 -29.94 -27.59
N VAL A 316 40.82 -28.70 -27.38
CA VAL A 316 41.51 -27.72 -26.53
C VAL A 316 40.72 -27.51 -25.25
N GLU A 317 41.35 -27.69 -24.09
CA GLU A 317 40.69 -27.40 -22.81
C GLU A 317 40.71 -25.88 -22.56
N VAL A 318 39.53 -25.25 -22.39
CA VAL A 318 39.41 -23.79 -22.22
C VAL A 318 38.94 -23.37 -20.82
N ALA A 319 38.24 -24.26 -20.12
CA ALA A 319 37.80 -24.04 -18.76
C ALA A 319 37.72 -25.37 -18.00
N LYS A 320 37.98 -25.34 -16.71
CA LYS A 320 37.87 -26.51 -15.83
C LYS A 320 37.30 -26.13 -14.50
N MET A 321 36.52 -27.05 -13.94
CA MET A 321 35.90 -26.90 -12.64
C MET A 321 36.13 -28.16 -11.84
N SER A 322 36.50 -28.00 -10.58
CA SER A 322 36.68 -29.14 -9.67
C SER A 322 36.35 -28.75 -8.23
N LEU A 323 35.92 -29.76 -7.48
CA LEU A 323 35.60 -29.64 -6.06
C LEU A 323 36.86 -29.82 -5.21
N PHE A 324 37.13 -28.85 -4.33
CA PHE A 324 38.26 -28.82 -3.41
C PHE A 324 37.82 -28.70 -1.95
N TYR A 325 38.71 -29.06 -1.03
CA TYR A 325 38.57 -28.86 0.41
C TYR A 325 39.60 -27.89 0.97
N ASP A 326 39.17 -27.11 1.97
CA ASP A 326 40.03 -26.11 2.62
C ASP A 326 41.11 -26.69 3.55
N ASN A 327 40.92 -27.89 4.12
CA ASN A 327 41.85 -28.43 5.12
C ASN A 327 42.09 -29.93 4.98
N TYR A 328 43.37 -30.31 4.97
CA TYR A 328 43.88 -31.67 4.88
C TYR A 328 43.62 -32.53 6.12
N ASP A 329 43.74 -31.97 7.32
CA ASP A 329 43.76 -32.74 8.57
C ASP A 329 42.37 -33.20 9.05
N GLU A 330 41.29 -32.61 8.55
CA GLU A 330 39.94 -32.86 9.05
C GLU A 330 39.16 -33.95 8.28
N MET A 331 39.76 -34.61 7.29
CA MET A 331 39.15 -35.73 6.54
C MET A 331 38.74 -36.95 7.38
N ARG A 332 39.17 -37.02 8.66
CA ARG A 332 38.73 -38.07 9.60
C ARG A 332 37.33 -37.84 10.18
N GLN A 333 36.70 -36.69 9.91
CA GLN A 333 35.31 -36.40 10.27
C GLN A 333 34.40 -36.51 9.04
N PRO A 334 33.13 -36.94 9.21
CA PRO A 334 32.20 -37.04 8.10
C PRO A 334 32.04 -35.67 7.41
N THR A 335 32.17 -35.69 6.09
CA THR A 335 32.32 -34.57 5.15
C THR A 335 31.43 -33.36 5.45
N ARG A 336 32.04 -32.26 5.88
CA ARG A 336 31.38 -30.97 6.16
C ARG A 336 31.08 -30.19 4.86
N PRO A 337 29.81 -30.04 4.44
CA PRO A 337 29.48 -29.33 3.20
C PRO A 337 29.91 -27.86 3.23
N GLU A 338 29.95 -27.22 4.39
CA GLU A 338 30.43 -25.84 4.55
C GLU A 338 31.91 -25.62 4.21
N ARG A 339 32.70 -26.70 4.10
CA ARG A 339 34.13 -26.63 3.80
C ARG A 339 34.48 -27.02 2.37
N MET A 340 33.46 -27.25 1.55
CA MET A 340 33.63 -27.62 0.14
C MET A 340 33.63 -26.38 -0.73
N LYS A 341 34.69 -26.25 -1.52
CA LYS A 341 34.92 -25.13 -2.43
C LYS A 341 34.95 -25.63 -3.86
N VAL A 342 34.10 -25.09 -4.70
CA VAL A 342 34.21 -25.27 -6.15
C VAL A 342 35.21 -24.25 -6.67
N LYS A 343 36.32 -24.73 -7.22
CA LYS A 343 37.28 -23.89 -7.93
C LYS A 343 36.97 -23.93 -9.42
N ILE A 344 36.85 -22.76 -10.01
CA ILE A 344 36.61 -22.54 -11.43
C ILE A 344 37.84 -21.86 -11.99
N LEU A 345 38.38 -22.41 -13.07
CA LEU A 345 39.50 -21.83 -13.80
C LEU A 345 39.15 -21.71 -15.27
N ALA A 346 39.09 -20.47 -15.75
CA ALA A 346 39.06 -20.14 -17.17
C ALA A 346 40.49 -19.86 -17.61
N GLY A 347 41.03 -20.70 -18.50
CA GLY A 347 42.43 -20.66 -18.88
C GLY A 347 42.76 -19.50 -19.81
N LYS A 348 43.96 -18.93 -19.68
CA LYS A 348 44.50 -17.99 -20.66
C LYS A 348 44.75 -18.67 -21.99
N THR A 349 44.41 -17.98 -23.07
CA THR A 349 44.58 -18.45 -24.44
C THR A 349 45.33 -17.43 -25.29
N SER A 350 45.63 -17.78 -26.55
CA SER A 350 46.28 -16.86 -27.50
C SER A 350 45.37 -15.70 -27.96
N PHE A 351 44.07 -15.77 -27.67
CA PHE A 351 43.09 -14.70 -27.98
C PHE A 351 42.94 -13.70 -26.83
N SER A 352 43.22 -14.14 -25.59
CA SER A 352 43.18 -13.33 -24.38
C SER A 352 44.05 -12.06 -24.48
N ASP A 353 45.29 -12.18 -24.97
CA ASP A 353 46.22 -11.04 -25.14
C ASP A 353 45.79 -10.05 -26.24
N ARG A 354 44.90 -10.48 -27.15
CA ARG A 354 44.41 -9.67 -28.27
C ARG A 354 43.01 -9.11 -28.03
N HIS A 355 42.39 -9.41 -26.89
CA HIS A 355 41.00 -9.05 -26.57
C HIS A 355 40.02 -9.51 -27.66
N ILE A 356 40.21 -10.72 -28.18
CA ILE A 356 39.38 -11.31 -29.23
C ILE A 356 38.50 -12.40 -28.62
N ASP A 357 37.23 -12.42 -29.01
CA ASP A 357 36.29 -13.48 -28.67
C ASP A 357 36.63 -14.76 -29.45
N MET A 358 36.75 -15.87 -28.73
CA MET A 358 37.18 -17.16 -29.29
C MET A 358 36.12 -17.84 -30.17
N SER A 359 34.85 -17.53 -29.95
CA SER A 359 33.72 -18.09 -30.69
C SER A 359 33.48 -17.33 -32.00
N THR A 360 33.59 -16.00 -31.98
CA THR A 360 33.30 -15.15 -33.15
C THR A 360 34.55 -14.70 -33.92
N GLY A 361 35.72 -14.74 -33.29
CA GLY A 361 36.96 -14.20 -33.86
C GLY A 361 37.00 -12.67 -33.97
N GLN A 362 36.04 -11.96 -33.37
CA GLN A 362 35.94 -10.50 -33.37
C GLN A 362 36.53 -9.88 -32.10
N MET A 363 36.92 -8.60 -32.14
CA MET A 363 37.35 -7.88 -30.94
C MET A 363 36.19 -7.72 -29.96
N ILE A 364 36.47 -7.86 -28.67
CA ILE A 364 35.49 -7.70 -27.60
C ILE A 364 35.19 -6.20 -27.43
N GLU A 365 33.96 -5.80 -27.73
CA GLU A 365 33.49 -4.42 -27.57
C GLU A 365 33.55 -3.98 -26.08
N GLY A 366 33.95 -2.73 -25.83
CA GLY A 366 33.94 -2.13 -24.50
C GLY A 366 35.21 -2.31 -23.65
N CYS A 367 36.22 -3.04 -24.16
CA CYS A 367 37.51 -3.23 -23.48
C CYS A 367 38.54 -2.11 -23.70
N GLU A 368 38.19 -1.05 -24.45
CA GLU A 368 39.08 0.08 -24.76
C GLU A 368 39.18 1.12 -23.61
N ASN A 369 38.20 1.14 -22.70
CA ASN A 369 38.15 2.09 -21.58
C ASN A 369 38.79 1.49 -20.33
N GLY A 370 39.74 2.23 -19.73
CA GLY A 370 40.62 1.76 -18.65
C GLY A 370 39.97 1.18 -17.38
N SER A 371 38.68 1.41 -17.14
CA SER A 371 37.93 0.83 -16.01
C SER A 371 37.49 -0.63 -16.23
N PHE A 372 37.40 -1.09 -17.48
CA PHE A 372 36.91 -2.43 -17.82
C PHE A 372 38.03 -3.42 -18.19
N VAL A 373 39.25 -2.93 -18.41
CA VAL A 373 40.42 -3.72 -18.84
C VAL A 373 40.74 -4.89 -17.89
N ASN A 374 40.52 -4.70 -16.59
CA ASN A 374 40.82 -5.71 -15.56
C ASN A 374 39.68 -6.71 -15.32
N LYS A 375 38.53 -6.56 -15.98
CA LYS A 375 37.45 -7.56 -15.87
C LYS A 375 37.83 -8.84 -16.62
N TRP A 376 37.31 -9.97 -16.16
CA TRP A 376 37.58 -11.29 -16.76
C TRP A 376 37.23 -11.34 -18.24
N ARG A 377 36.09 -10.73 -18.61
CA ARG A 377 35.65 -10.60 -20.00
C ARG A 377 36.71 -9.96 -20.90
N CYS A 378 37.41 -8.94 -20.42
CA CYS A 378 38.46 -8.27 -21.21
C CYS A 378 39.80 -9.01 -21.13
N ARG A 379 40.14 -9.59 -19.98
CA ARG A 379 41.35 -10.41 -19.83
C ARG A 379 41.29 -11.71 -20.62
N GLY A 380 40.10 -12.26 -20.83
CA GLY A 380 39.86 -13.55 -21.48
C GLY A 380 40.36 -14.75 -20.65
N TYR A 381 40.51 -14.57 -19.33
CA TYR A 381 40.81 -15.61 -18.34
C TYR A 381 40.48 -15.10 -16.93
N GLY A 382 40.32 -16.02 -15.99
CA GLY A 382 39.99 -15.71 -14.59
C GLY A 382 39.75 -16.96 -13.76
N ALA A 383 39.72 -16.80 -12.44
CA ALA A 383 39.50 -17.90 -11.51
C ALA A 383 38.63 -17.48 -10.35
N ALA A 384 37.67 -18.32 -9.96
CA ALA A 384 36.79 -18.07 -8.83
C ALA A 384 36.76 -19.27 -7.92
N THR A 385 36.63 -18.98 -6.62
CA THR A 385 36.39 -19.97 -5.59
C THR A 385 34.99 -19.72 -5.03
N CYS A 386 34.07 -20.64 -5.29
CA CYS A 386 32.68 -20.54 -4.84
C CYS A 386 32.35 -21.65 -3.84
N THR A 387 31.65 -21.32 -2.77
CA THR A 387 31.09 -22.28 -1.80
C THR A 387 29.57 -22.31 -1.92
N ILE A 388 28.97 -23.48 -1.68
CA ILE A 388 27.53 -23.66 -1.49
C ILE A 388 27.38 -24.36 -0.15
N GLN A 389 26.85 -23.65 0.85
CA GLN A 389 26.80 -24.15 2.21
C GLN A 389 25.43 -23.99 2.88
N PRO A 390 25.07 -24.86 3.84
CA PRO A 390 23.86 -24.70 4.62
C PRO A 390 23.85 -23.36 5.35
N CYS A 391 22.72 -22.66 5.28
CA CYS A 391 22.55 -21.36 5.91
C CYS A 391 21.13 -21.17 6.41
N VAL A 392 20.94 -20.15 7.25
CA VAL A 392 19.61 -19.65 7.62
C VAL A 392 19.43 -18.28 6.99
N ARG A 393 18.35 -18.13 6.23
CA ARG A 393 17.95 -16.87 5.58
C ARG A 393 16.71 -16.31 6.25
N ILE A 394 16.71 -15.00 6.49
CA ILE A 394 15.60 -14.29 7.12
C ILE A 394 15.02 -13.32 6.11
N TYR A 395 13.72 -13.44 5.89
CA TYR A 395 12.99 -12.69 4.88
C TYR A 395 11.91 -11.81 5.49
N ASN A 396 11.61 -10.73 4.78
CA ASN A 396 10.35 -10.02 4.85
C ASN A 396 9.67 -10.12 3.49
N SER A 397 8.38 -10.47 3.45
CA SER A 397 7.74 -10.88 2.22
C SER A 397 6.38 -10.26 2.03
N THR A 398 6.10 -9.90 0.78
CA THR A 398 4.81 -9.37 0.36
C THR A 398 4.37 -10.04 -0.93
N VAL A 399 3.07 -10.28 -1.04
CA VAL A 399 2.42 -10.81 -2.23
C VAL A 399 1.58 -9.69 -2.81
N GLN A 400 1.86 -9.31 -4.05
CA GLN A 400 1.12 -8.29 -4.77
C GLN A 400 0.64 -8.87 -6.11
N ALA A 401 -0.66 -8.81 -6.37
CA ALA A 401 -1.27 -9.37 -7.59
C ALA A 401 -0.88 -10.85 -7.86
N GLY A 402 -0.74 -11.65 -6.81
CA GLY A 402 -0.33 -13.05 -6.87
C GLY A 402 1.18 -13.29 -7.04
N HIS A 403 1.99 -12.23 -7.18
CA HIS A 403 3.44 -12.34 -7.28
C HIS A 403 4.09 -12.19 -5.90
N LEU A 404 4.84 -13.20 -5.47
CA LEU A 404 5.63 -13.18 -4.24
C LEU A 404 6.91 -12.35 -4.44
N THR A 405 7.15 -11.42 -3.53
CA THR A 405 8.41 -10.68 -3.43
C THR A 405 8.98 -10.89 -2.04
N GLU A 406 10.15 -11.52 -1.95
CA GLU A 406 10.86 -11.74 -0.70
C GLU A 406 12.09 -10.82 -0.66
N HIS A 407 12.22 -10.06 0.43
CA HIS A 407 13.39 -9.25 0.71
C HIS A 407 14.24 -9.93 1.77
N LEU A 408 15.46 -10.33 1.38
CA LEU A 408 16.43 -10.89 2.31
C LEU A 408 16.89 -9.80 3.28
N LEU A 409 16.60 -9.97 4.57
CA LEU A 409 17.03 -9.05 5.63
C LEU A 409 18.44 -9.38 6.10
N THR A 410 18.66 -10.66 6.44
CA THR A 410 19.93 -11.17 6.96
C THR A 410 20.06 -12.64 6.64
N GLN A 411 21.28 -13.11 6.47
CA GLN A 411 21.60 -14.54 6.39
C GLN A 411 22.70 -14.89 7.40
N THR A 412 22.91 -16.17 7.67
CA THR A 412 24.08 -16.63 8.43
C THR A 412 25.36 -16.36 7.65
N ASP A 413 26.40 -15.89 8.34
CA ASP A 413 27.76 -15.76 7.78
C ASP A 413 28.44 -17.14 7.68
N ASP A 414 29.74 -17.16 7.42
CA ASP A 414 30.61 -18.35 7.46
C ASP A 414 30.82 -18.85 8.91
N THR A 415 29.73 -19.28 9.55
CA THR A 415 29.72 -19.79 10.92
C THR A 415 29.61 -21.31 10.91
N ALA A 416 30.51 -21.99 11.62
CA ALA A 416 30.48 -23.43 11.78
C ALA A 416 29.17 -23.91 12.42
N TRP A 417 28.57 -24.97 11.90
CA TRP A 417 27.38 -25.60 12.48
C TRP A 417 27.76 -26.53 13.64
N GLY A 418 26.83 -26.71 14.59
CA GLY A 418 26.99 -27.70 15.66
C GLY A 418 26.70 -29.10 15.15
N ASN A 419 27.38 -30.10 15.73
CA ASN A 419 27.34 -31.49 15.30
C ASN A 419 26.79 -32.40 16.39
N THR A 420 26.02 -33.41 15.99
CA THR A 420 25.49 -34.42 16.90
C THR A 420 26.44 -35.64 16.96
N LEU A 421 26.67 -36.19 18.16
CA LEU A 421 27.56 -37.34 18.44
C LEU A 421 26.72 -38.55 18.92
N PRO A 422 27.11 -39.82 18.69
CA PRO A 422 27.94 -40.39 17.63
C PRO A 422 27.15 -41.25 16.60
N GLU A 423 25.83 -41.40 16.74
CA GLU A 423 25.02 -42.33 15.91
C GLU A 423 24.04 -41.65 14.95
N ASN A 424 23.63 -40.41 15.24
CA ASN A 424 22.87 -39.56 14.32
C ASN A 424 23.71 -38.32 14.11
N PHE A 425 24.18 -38.04 12.90
CA PHE A 425 24.85 -36.78 12.59
C PHE A 425 23.78 -35.77 12.13
N GLY A 426 23.93 -34.50 12.46
CA GLY A 426 22.94 -33.46 12.22
C GLY A 426 23.60 -32.10 12.38
N LEU A 427 23.31 -31.17 11.48
CA LEU A 427 23.81 -29.81 11.55
C LEU A 427 22.78 -28.94 12.27
N GLY A 428 23.12 -28.44 13.44
CA GLY A 428 22.25 -27.61 14.27
C GLY A 428 22.80 -26.19 14.48
N ILE A 429 21.94 -25.20 14.34
CA ILE A 429 22.24 -23.80 14.69
C ILE A 429 21.05 -23.13 15.38
N ILE A 430 21.32 -22.34 16.40
CA ILE A 430 20.31 -21.62 17.18
C ILE A 430 20.36 -20.13 16.85
N ASP A 431 19.19 -19.53 16.63
CA ASP A 431 19.02 -18.07 16.68
C ASP A 431 18.88 -17.62 18.15
N THR A 432 19.91 -16.97 18.66
CA THR A 432 19.94 -16.52 20.07
C THR A 432 18.93 -15.42 20.37
N LYS A 433 18.37 -14.73 19.35
CA LYS A 433 17.41 -13.63 19.55
C LYS A 433 16.02 -14.10 19.98
N CYS A 434 15.62 -15.31 19.62
CA CYS A 434 14.30 -15.84 19.95
C CYS A 434 14.32 -16.71 21.22
N LEU A 435 15.49 -16.91 21.85
CA LEU A 435 15.61 -17.71 23.07
C LEU A 435 14.84 -17.10 24.23
N THR A 436 13.96 -17.90 24.83
CA THR A 436 13.32 -17.58 26.11
C THR A 436 14.34 -17.64 27.26
N PRO A 437 14.14 -16.91 28.37
CA PRO A 437 15.06 -16.93 29.51
C PRO A 437 15.33 -18.34 30.06
N GLN A 438 14.32 -19.21 30.03
CA GLN A 438 14.41 -20.61 30.47
C GLN A 438 15.32 -21.44 29.54
N ASN A 439 15.14 -21.30 28.22
CA ASN A 439 15.97 -21.98 27.23
C ASN A 439 17.41 -21.44 27.26
N ARG A 440 17.58 -20.14 27.52
CA ARG A 440 18.89 -19.51 27.69
C ARG A 440 19.68 -20.13 28.84
N SER A 441 19.05 -20.33 30.01
CA SER A 441 19.71 -21.01 31.14
C SER A 441 19.97 -22.49 30.85
N ALA A 442 19.01 -23.20 30.25
CA ALA A 442 19.16 -24.64 29.97
C ALA A 442 20.31 -24.94 29.00
N ILE A 443 20.51 -24.09 27.99
CA ILE A 443 21.64 -24.20 27.05
C ILE A 443 22.97 -23.82 27.74
N ALA A 444 22.95 -22.82 28.63
CA ALA A 444 24.13 -22.45 29.42
C ALA A 444 24.58 -23.56 30.37
N ASP A 445 23.63 -24.28 30.99
CA ASP A 445 23.90 -25.45 31.85
C ASP A 445 24.55 -26.62 31.07
N GLN A 446 24.34 -26.69 29.76
CA GLN A 446 25.01 -27.64 28.86
C GLN A 446 26.42 -27.19 28.42
N GLY A 447 26.90 -26.04 28.91
CA GLY A 447 28.25 -25.53 28.64
C GLY A 447 28.37 -24.60 27.43
N TYR A 448 27.27 -24.17 26.82
CA TYR A 448 27.30 -23.22 25.71
C TYR A 448 27.39 -21.77 26.22
N VAL A 449 28.34 -21.00 25.67
CA VAL A 449 28.52 -19.58 25.98
C VAL A 449 27.72 -18.74 24.98
N ILE A 450 26.70 -18.03 25.46
CA ILE A 450 25.87 -17.14 24.63
C ILE A 450 26.49 -15.74 24.65
N ILE A 451 27.06 -15.32 23.53
CA ILE A 451 27.67 -13.99 23.35
C ILE A 451 26.62 -13.07 22.72
N GLU A 452 26.25 -11.98 23.39
CA GLU A 452 25.17 -11.08 22.91
C GLU A 452 25.45 -10.42 21.56
N SER A 453 26.74 -10.29 21.18
CA SER A 453 27.13 -9.76 19.86
C SER A 453 26.98 -10.76 18.71
N ARG A 454 26.80 -12.06 19.00
CA ARG A 454 26.66 -13.11 17.97
C ARG A 454 25.24 -13.65 17.98
N ARG A 455 24.53 -13.44 16.86
CA ARG A 455 23.15 -13.95 16.70
C ARG A 455 23.10 -15.47 16.63
N TRP A 456 24.04 -16.08 15.91
CA TRP A 456 24.02 -17.50 15.58
C TRP A 456 24.92 -18.30 16.52
N LEU A 457 24.36 -19.36 17.11
CA LEU A 457 25.08 -20.27 18.02
C LEU A 457 25.09 -21.69 17.44
N PRO A 458 26.27 -22.28 17.19
CA PRO A 458 26.38 -23.69 16.79
C PRO A 458 25.84 -24.59 17.91
N TYR A 459 24.96 -25.53 17.60
CA TYR A 459 24.30 -26.36 18.61
C TYR A 459 24.31 -27.85 18.26
N ASN A 460 24.81 -28.67 19.19
CA ASN A 460 24.85 -30.12 19.08
C ASN A 460 23.52 -30.71 19.54
N ALA A 461 22.51 -30.74 18.67
CA ALA A 461 21.16 -31.19 19.00
C ALA A 461 21.09 -32.69 19.36
N SER A 462 20.70 -33.03 20.59
CA SER A 462 20.49 -34.43 20.97
C SER A 462 19.06 -34.91 20.65
N PHE A 463 18.94 -36.10 20.06
CA PHE A 463 17.68 -36.82 19.78
C PHE A 463 17.74 -38.22 20.40
N ASP A 464 16.65 -38.66 21.04
CA ASP A 464 16.50 -39.99 21.63
C ASP A 464 16.31 -41.03 20.52
N THR A 465 17.19 -42.05 20.52
CA THR A 465 17.26 -43.11 19.50
C THR A 465 16.50 -44.38 19.88
N GLY A 466 15.95 -44.46 21.10
CA GLY A 466 15.38 -45.70 21.66
C GLY A 466 14.12 -46.26 20.99
N SER A 467 13.54 -45.59 19.97
CA SER A 467 12.21 -45.94 19.43
C SER A 467 12.14 -46.12 17.90
N GLY A 468 13.27 -46.10 17.18
CA GLY A 468 13.25 -46.14 15.71
C GLY A 468 12.68 -44.87 15.06
N ARG A 469 12.42 -43.82 15.86
CA ARG A 469 12.16 -42.43 15.45
C ARG A 469 13.03 -41.53 16.32
N SER A 470 13.83 -40.66 15.72
CA SER A 470 14.70 -39.71 16.43
C SER A 470 13.87 -38.61 17.10
N LEU A 471 13.38 -38.87 18.32
CA LEU A 471 12.56 -37.92 19.07
C LEU A 471 13.47 -36.87 19.70
N ALA A 472 13.23 -35.57 19.51
CA ALA A 472 14.10 -34.55 20.09
C ALA A 472 14.02 -34.57 21.63
N THR A 473 15.13 -34.27 22.31
CA THR A 473 15.11 -34.06 23.77
C THR A 473 14.16 -32.91 24.15
N ASN A 474 13.74 -32.83 25.41
CA ASN A 474 12.81 -31.78 25.88
C ASN A 474 13.26 -30.35 25.51
N ILE A 475 14.56 -30.07 25.57
CA ILE A 475 15.12 -28.76 25.20
C ILE A 475 15.10 -28.57 23.68
N THR A 476 15.57 -29.56 22.90
CA THR A 476 15.56 -29.50 21.43
C THR A 476 14.13 -29.33 20.87
N ASN A 477 13.14 -30.03 21.43
CA ASN A 477 11.72 -29.86 21.07
C ASN A 477 11.21 -28.46 21.41
N SER A 478 11.56 -27.93 22.59
CA SER A 478 11.20 -26.56 22.98
C SER A 478 11.77 -25.52 22.01
N LEU A 479 13.02 -25.69 21.60
CA LEU A 479 13.69 -24.79 20.65
C LEU A 479 13.09 -24.86 19.24
N LEU A 480 12.72 -26.05 18.77
CA LEU A 480 12.02 -26.22 17.49
C LEU A 480 10.63 -25.60 17.53
N ALA A 481 9.86 -25.83 18.61
CA ALA A 481 8.54 -25.26 18.80
C ALA A 481 8.57 -23.72 18.88
N GLN A 482 9.62 -23.16 19.51
CA GLN A 482 9.85 -21.70 19.57
C GLN A 482 10.47 -21.13 18.28
N LYS A 483 10.65 -21.94 17.23
CA LYS A 483 11.20 -21.51 15.94
C LYS A 483 12.63 -20.96 16.04
N CYS A 484 13.40 -21.46 17.01
CA CYS A 484 14.74 -20.98 17.34
C CYS A 484 15.88 -21.88 16.90
N LEU A 485 15.60 -23.17 16.71
CA LEU A 485 16.57 -24.14 16.24
C LEU A 485 16.32 -24.43 14.77
N TYR A 486 17.37 -24.31 13.97
CA TYR A 486 17.43 -24.80 12.61
C TYR A 486 18.29 -26.05 12.58
N PHE A 487 17.74 -27.12 11.99
CA PHE A 487 18.36 -28.44 11.97
C PHE A 487 18.26 -29.08 10.59
N MET A 488 19.39 -29.57 10.11
CA MET A 488 19.49 -30.34 8.87
C MET A 488 20.02 -31.73 9.19
N ASP A 489 19.30 -32.77 8.77
CA ASP A 489 19.76 -34.15 8.87
C ASP A 489 21.00 -34.39 7.98
N THR A 490 21.87 -35.29 8.41
CA THR A 490 23.15 -35.53 7.73
C THR A 490 23.11 -36.49 6.57
N GLY A 491 22.09 -37.33 6.40
CA GLY A 491 21.97 -38.13 5.17
C GLY A 491 22.04 -37.22 3.95
N PHE A 492 21.28 -36.13 4.01
CA PHE A 492 21.31 -35.05 3.05
C PHE A 492 22.62 -34.25 3.09
N ALA A 493 23.08 -33.74 4.24
CA ALA A 493 24.27 -32.89 4.29
C ALA A 493 25.57 -33.59 3.83
N LEU A 494 25.74 -34.88 4.15
CA LEU A 494 26.92 -35.68 3.81
C LEU A 494 26.90 -36.13 2.36
N SER A 495 25.74 -36.45 1.83
CA SER A 495 25.64 -36.90 0.45
C SER A 495 25.68 -35.70 -0.52
N PHE A 496 25.23 -34.51 -0.09
CA PHE A 496 25.12 -33.33 -0.95
C PHE A 496 26.47 -32.90 -1.53
N GLY A 497 27.54 -32.96 -0.73
CA GLY A 497 28.89 -32.65 -1.18
C GLY A 497 29.41 -33.54 -2.32
N PRO A 498 29.66 -34.83 -2.07
CA PRO A 498 30.25 -35.74 -3.06
C PRO A 498 29.31 -36.10 -4.22
N PHE A 499 28.00 -36.25 -3.98
CA PHE A 499 27.08 -36.72 -5.03
C PHE A 499 26.41 -35.58 -5.78
N VAL A 500 25.98 -34.53 -5.10
CA VAL A 500 25.22 -33.44 -5.75
C VAL A 500 26.16 -32.37 -6.30
N ILE A 501 27.09 -31.87 -5.48
CA ILE A 501 28.09 -30.91 -5.96
C ILE A 501 29.19 -31.63 -6.75
N GLY A 502 29.69 -32.78 -6.27
CA GLY A 502 30.79 -33.49 -6.92
C GLY A 502 30.51 -33.91 -8.36
N GLU A 503 29.32 -34.43 -8.65
CA GLU A 503 28.97 -34.86 -10.01
C GLU A 503 28.70 -33.69 -10.95
N ASN A 504 27.97 -32.67 -10.48
CA ASN A 504 27.62 -31.52 -11.31
C ASN A 504 28.81 -30.59 -11.55
N PHE A 505 29.71 -30.41 -10.57
CA PHE A 505 30.76 -29.40 -10.61
C PHE A 505 32.16 -29.94 -10.92
N ASN A 506 32.28 -31.20 -11.33
CA ASN A 506 33.54 -31.77 -11.77
C ASN A 506 33.55 -32.01 -13.28
N GLY A 507 34.46 -31.34 -13.98
CA GLY A 507 34.66 -31.57 -15.41
C GLY A 507 35.49 -30.49 -16.07
N ALA A 508 35.66 -30.64 -17.38
CA ALA A 508 36.37 -29.69 -18.22
C ALA A 508 35.53 -29.37 -19.45
N LEU A 509 35.64 -28.14 -19.94
CA LEU A 509 35.08 -27.69 -21.20
C LEU A 509 36.18 -27.76 -22.26
N ASN A 510 35.97 -28.67 -23.20
CA ASN A 510 36.85 -28.90 -24.33
C ASN A 510 36.25 -28.22 -25.56
N GLY A 511 36.99 -27.33 -26.19
CA GLY A 511 36.65 -26.77 -27.48
C GLY A 511 37.21 -27.61 -28.63
N VAL A 512 36.40 -27.83 -29.65
CA VAL A 512 36.83 -28.37 -30.94
C VAL A 512 36.95 -27.22 -31.93
N GLY A 513 38.17 -26.95 -32.38
CA GLY A 513 38.48 -25.89 -33.34
C GLY A 513 38.14 -26.26 -34.78
N GLY A 514 37.72 -25.26 -35.56
CA GLY A 514 37.49 -25.35 -37.00
C GLY A 514 37.74 -23.99 -37.67
N HIS A 515 38.18 -23.99 -38.94
CA HIS A 515 38.52 -22.76 -39.67
C HIS A 515 37.27 -21.96 -40.04
N ASN A 516 37.14 -20.72 -39.54
CA ASN A 516 36.31 -19.65 -40.13
C ASN A 516 36.75 -18.25 -39.60
N GLY A 517 37.78 -17.64 -40.21
CA GLY A 517 38.14 -16.24 -39.92
C GLY A 517 39.58 -15.85 -40.28
N ILE A 518 39.86 -14.54 -40.29
CA ILE A 518 41.15 -13.90 -40.68
C ILE A 518 42.33 -14.29 -39.74
N HIS A 519 42.05 -15.00 -38.63
CA HIS A 519 43.01 -15.34 -37.58
C HIS A 519 42.92 -16.81 -37.09
N GLY A 520 43.34 -17.76 -37.92
CA GLY A 520 43.96 -19.03 -37.51
C GLY A 520 43.07 -20.14 -36.94
N MET A 521 42.37 -19.96 -35.83
CA MET A 521 41.53 -21.01 -35.21
C MET A 521 40.38 -20.46 -34.37
N THR A 522 39.15 -20.58 -34.85
CA THR A 522 37.92 -20.33 -34.07
C THR A 522 37.40 -21.64 -33.47
N ILE A 523 36.86 -21.62 -32.26
CA ILE A 523 36.26 -22.82 -31.66
C ILE A 523 34.80 -22.91 -32.12
N SER A 524 34.51 -23.94 -32.92
CA SER A 524 33.17 -24.14 -33.51
C SER A 524 32.20 -24.88 -32.58
N GLN A 525 32.71 -25.65 -31.63
CA GLN A 525 31.88 -26.42 -30.70
C GLN A 525 32.58 -26.56 -29.34
N PHE A 526 31.81 -26.48 -28.26
CA PHE A 526 32.27 -26.80 -26.91
C PHE A 526 31.58 -28.05 -26.38
N ASP A 527 32.38 -29.02 -25.94
CA ASP A 527 31.96 -30.27 -25.33
C ASP A 527 32.38 -30.33 -23.85
N GLY A 528 31.49 -30.82 -22.99
CA GLY A 528 31.66 -30.80 -21.53
C GLY A 528 30.33 -30.65 -20.77
N PRO A 529 30.38 -30.63 -19.42
CA PRO A 529 29.19 -30.48 -18.58
C PRO A 529 28.42 -29.18 -18.86
N ASP A 530 27.09 -29.26 -18.85
CA ASP A 530 26.22 -28.13 -19.19
C ASP A 530 26.43 -26.92 -18.28
N ILE A 531 26.75 -27.14 -16.99
CA ILE A 531 27.06 -26.05 -16.05
C ILE A 531 28.33 -25.28 -16.45
N ILE A 532 29.40 -25.97 -16.88
CA ILE A 532 30.64 -25.30 -17.31
C ILE A 532 30.40 -24.57 -18.63
N ARG A 533 29.59 -25.15 -19.53
CA ARG A 533 29.19 -24.48 -20.78
C ARG A 533 28.41 -23.20 -20.50
N GLY A 534 27.47 -23.23 -19.54
CA GLY A 534 26.70 -22.05 -19.11
C GLY A 534 27.53 -20.99 -18.39
N ILE A 535 28.53 -21.40 -17.61
CA ILE A 535 29.50 -20.48 -16.96
C ILE A 535 30.41 -19.82 -18.02
N TYR A 536 30.90 -20.60 -18.98
CA TYR A 536 31.80 -20.10 -20.03
C TYR A 536 31.09 -19.19 -21.03
N ASP A 537 29.79 -19.40 -21.26
CA ASP A 537 28.90 -18.58 -22.11
C ASP A 537 29.56 -18.16 -23.43
N TYR A 538 30.08 -19.14 -24.18
CA TYR A 538 30.78 -18.93 -25.45
C TYR A 538 31.95 -17.92 -25.43
N GLY A 539 32.54 -17.64 -24.26
CA GLY A 539 33.63 -16.67 -24.08
C GLY A 539 33.21 -15.40 -23.35
N HIS A 540 31.92 -15.21 -23.03
CA HIS A 540 31.41 -14.13 -22.18
C HIS A 540 31.53 -14.43 -20.69
N ILE A 541 32.69 -14.93 -20.26
CA ILE A 541 32.94 -15.28 -18.87
C ILE A 541 33.26 -14.03 -18.03
N ASP A 542 32.48 -13.80 -16.96
CA ASP A 542 32.74 -12.76 -15.96
C ASP A 542 32.46 -13.27 -14.55
N PHE A 543 33.11 -12.66 -13.56
CA PHE A 543 32.91 -13.02 -12.15
C PHE A 543 31.45 -12.81 -11.71
N ASP A 544 30.84 -11.69 -12.12
CA ASP A 544 29.45 -11.34 -11.82
C ASP A 544 28.46 -12.42 -12.32
N HIS A 545 28.74 -13.01 -13.49
CA HIS A 545 27.92 -14.08 -14.08
C HIS A 545 28.04 -15.38 -13.28
N ILE A 546 29.26 -15.76 -12.89
CA ILE A 546 29.52 -16.93 -12.03
C ILE A 546 28.79 -16.78 -10.71
N GLN A 547 28.91 -15.61 -10.06
CA GLN A 547 28.21 -15.33 -8.82
C GLN A 547 26.69 -15.43 -8.98
N GLY A 548 26.14 -14.93 -10.09
CA GLY A 548 24.72 -15.05 -10.43
C GLY A 548 24.25 -16.50 -10.55
N ILE A 549 25.01 -17.36 -11.24
CA ILE A 549 24.69 -18.80 -11.37
C ILE A 549 24.67 -19.47 -9.98
N PHE A 550 25.68 -19.25 -9.15
CA PHE A 550 25.74 -19.83 -7.81
C PHE A 550 24.66 -19.26 -6.89
N SER A 551 24.28 -17.99 -7.03
CA SER A 551 23.13 -17.40 -6.33
C SER A 551 21.84 -18.12 -6.71
N ASN A 552 21.57 -18.27 -8.01
CA ASN A 552 20.37 -18.94 -8.50
C ASN A 552 20.28 -20.40 -8.02
N ILE A 553 21.39 -21.14 -8.03
CA ILE A 553 21.45 -22.51 -7.49
C ILE A 553 21.12 -22.51 -5.99
N SER A 554 21.67 -21.57 -5.23
CA SER A 554 21.37 -21.47 -3.80
C SER A 554 19.90 -21.12 -3.52
N ASP A 555 19.28 -20.32 -4.39
CA ASP A 555 17.87 -19.93 -4.29
C ASP A 555 16.95 -21.11 -4.63
N THR A 556 17.21 -21.86 -5.71
CA THR A 556 16.40 -23.02 -6.07
C THR A 556 16.50 -24.14 -5.03
N LEU A 557 17.70 -24.38 -4.49
CA LEU A 557 17.89 -25.32 -3.38
C LEU A 557 17.15 -24.86 -2.11
N THR A 558 17.15 -23.56 -1.82
CA THR A 558 16.40 -23.01 -0.69
C THR A 558 14.89 -23.18 -0.89
N SER A 559 14.36 -22.92 -2.09
CA SER A 559 12.94 -23.19 -2.43
C SER A 559 12.57 -24.66 -2.28
N TYR A 560 13.46 -25.56 -2.69
CA TYR A 560 13.27 -27.01 -2.54
C TYR A 560 13.19 -27.42 -1.07
N ILE A 561 14.15 -26.99 -0.24
CA ILE A 561 14.17 -27.29 1.20
C ILE A 561 12.90 -26.77 1.87
N ARG A 562 12.48 -25.54 1.55
CA ARG A 562 11.27 -24.91 2.10
C ARG A 562 10.00 -25.68 1.81
N SER A 563 9.91 -26.28 0.64
CA SER A 563 8.74 -27.05 0.20
C SER A 563 8.73 -28.48 0.73
N ASN A 564 9.90 -29.03 1.10
CA ASN A 564 10.09 -30.42 1.50
C ASN A 564 10.52 -30.59 2.96
N GLY A 565 10.46 -29.54 3.79
CA GLY A 565 10.80 -29.61 5.21
C GLY A 565 9.86 -30.51 6.03
N ASN A 566 10.31 -30.91 7.23
CA ASN A 566 9.49 -31.73 8.12
C ASN A 566 8.28 -30.95 8.64
N ARG A 567 7.08 -31.37 8.22
CA ARG A 567 5.78 -30.76 8.55
C ARG A 567 5.50 -30.65 10.05
N ASN A 568 6.06 -31.51 10.90
CA ASN A 568 5.84 -31.49 12.35
C ASN A 568 6.59 -30.37 13.06
N TYR A 569 7.69 -29.87 12.47
CA TYR A 569 8.58 -28.87 13.09
C TYR A 569 8.76 -27.61 12.23
N SER A 570 8.20 -27.61 11.02
CA SER A 570 8.32 -26.54 10.03
C SER A 570 6.95 -25.94 9.72
N GLU A 571 6.37 -25.25 10.71
CA GLU A 571 5.14 -24.48 10.49
C GLU A 571 5.37 -23.34 9.48
N PRO A 572 4.41 -23.10 8.57
CA PRO A 572 4.51 -22.02 7.60
C PRO A 572 4.57 -20.64 8.28
N ALA A 573 5.08 -19.65 7.55
CA ALA A 573 4.94 -18.26 7.96
C ALA A 573 3.48 -17.84 7.79
N ILE A 574 2.93 -17.16 8.80
CA ILE A 574 1.55 -16.68 8.80
C ILE A 574 1.55 -15.20 8.43
N GLY A 575 0.68 -14.83 7.50
CA GLY A 575 0.51 -13.48 6.98
C GLY A 575 -0.94 -13.04 6.99
N GLN A 576 -1.14 -11.76 6.76
CA GLN A 576 -2.46 -11.14 6.67
C GLN A 576 -2.92 -11.08 5.22
N VAL A 577 -4.17 -11.46 4.98
CA VAL A 577 -4.83 -11.35 3.68
C VAL A 577 -5.47 -9.97 3.55
N PHE A 578 -5.26 -9.31 2.42
CA PHE A 578 -5.85 -8.02 2.11
C PHE A 578 -6.91 -8.15 1.03
N HIS A 579 -8.07 -7.54 1.25
CA HIS A 579 -9.14 -7.41 0.28
C HIS A 579 -9.25 -5.96 -0.21
N PHE A 580 -9.41 -5.77 -1.51
CA PHE A 580 -9.66 -4.45 -2.10
C PHE A 580 -11.11 -4.03 -1.88
N ALA A 581 -11.30 -2.89 -1.24
CA ALA A 581 -12.61 -2.31 -1.02
C ALA A 581 -12.62 -0.83 -1.44
N THR A 582 -13.81 -0.31 -1.74
CA THR A 582 -14.00 1.13 -1.87
C THR A 582 -14.33 1.70 -0.49
N CYS A 583 -13.45 2.55 0.02
CA CYS A 583 -13.63 3.23 1.30
C CYS A 583 -14.25 4.62 1.13
N ILE A 584 -14.91 5.07 2.20
CA ILE A 584 -15.47 6.41 2.32
C ILE A 584 -14.46 7.31 3.05
N ARG A 585 -14.15 8.46 2.47
CA ARG A 585 -13.46 9.58 3.12
C ARG A 585 -14.41 10.74 3.29
N VAL A 586 -14.65 11.17 4.52
CA VAL A 586 -15.51 12.32 4.81
C VAL A 586 -14.70 13.60 4.75
N GLN A 587 -15.12 14.52 3.89
CA GLN A 587 -14.49 15.82 3.71
C GLN A 587 -15.15 16.86 4.65
N TRP A 588 -14.78 16.79 5.93
CA TRP A 588 -15.32 17.64 7.00
C TRP A 588 -15.37 19.15 6.70
N PRO A 589 -14.43 19.78 5.95
CA PRO A 589 -14.51 21.20 5.62
C PRO A 589 -15.81 21.61 4.90
N TRP A 590 -16.44 20.72 4.13
CA TRP A 590 -17.68 21.03 3.41
C TRP A 590 -18.90 21.17 4.35
N MET A 591 -18.82 20.64 5.59
CA MET A 591 -19.86 20.85 6.62
C MET A 591 -19.97 22.30 7.09
N ALA A 592 -18.95 23.13 6.86
CA ALA A 592 -18.94 24.52 7.29
C ALA A 592 -20.08 25.32 6.63
N PHE A 593 -20.37 25.05 5.36
CA PHE A 593 -21.38 25.81 4.60
C PHE A 593 -22.82 25.57 5.08
N PRO A 594 -23.33 24.33 5.22
CA PRO A 594 -24.63 24.06 5.82
C PRO A 594 -24.76 24.60 7.25
N SER A 595 -23.70 24.47 8.05
CA SER A 595 -23.68 24.94 9.45
C SER A 595 -23.74 26.48 9.53
N LEU A 596 -23.05 27.17 8.62
CA LEU A 596 -23.09 28.62 8.50
C LEU A 596 -24.49 29.10 8.08
N LEU A 597 -25.10 28.46 7.08
CA LEU A 597 -26.48 28.76 6.66
C LEU A 597 -27.48 28.55 7.80
N ALA A 598 -27.37 27.45 8.55
CA ALA A 598 -28.21 27.17 9.70
C ALA A 598 -28.05 28.22 10.82
N SER A 599 -26.82 28.67 11.06
CA SER A 599 -26.54 29.71 12.07
C SER A 599 -27.06 31.09 11.65
N LEU A 600 -26.86 31.47 10.38
CA LEU A 600 -27.32 32.75 9.85
C LEU A 600 -28.85 32.84 9.75
N THR A 601 -29.53 31.72 9.46
CA THR A 601 -31.00 31.66 9.46
C THR A 601 -31.59 31.81 10.85
N LEU A 602 -30.98 31.18 11.86
CA LEU A 602 -31.33 31.41 13.26
C LEU A 602 -31.12 32.89 13.64
N ALA A 603 -29.98 33.46 13.27
CA ALA A 603 -29.68 34.87 13.54
C ALA A 603 -30.69 35.81 12.87
N LEU A 604 -31.10 35.54 11.63
CA LEU A 604 -32.15 36.29 10.92
C LEU A 604 -33.49 36.18 11.64
N LEU A 605 -33.90 34.96 12.06
CA LEU A 605 -35.16 34.76 12.76
C LEU A 605 -35.18 35.52 14.11
N ILE A 606 -34.11 35.42 14.90
CA ILE A 606 -33.99 36.17 16.17
C ILE A 606 -34.04 37.68 15.89
N SER A 607 -33.26 38.15 14.92
CA SER A 607 -33.17 39.58 14.59
C SER A 607 -34.50 40.14 14.08
N THR A 608 -35.27 39.37 13.30
CA THR A 608 -36.60 39.79 12.84
C THR A 608 -37.61 39.85 13.97
N ILE A 609 -37.59 38.90 14.91
CA ILE A 609 -38.43 38.91 16.12
C ILE A 609 -38.09 40.13 16.99
N CYS A 610 -36.80 40.39 17.25
CA CYS A 610 -36.35 41.54 18.03
C CYS A 610 -36.69 42.88 17.33
N SER A 611 -36.47 42.98 16.02
CA SER A 611 -36.83 44.19 15.26
C SER A 611 -38.34 44.44 15.26
N LYS A 612 -39.15 43.38 15.25
CA LYS A 612 -40.61 43.47 15.37
C LYS A 612 -41.01 44.03 16.74
N GLU A 613 -40.38 43.55 17.81
CA GLU A 613 -40.69 43.97 19.18
C GLU A 613 -40.24 45.41 19.43
N ALA A 614 -39.03 45.78 18.99
CA ALA A 614 -38.50 47.14 19.12
C ALA A 614 -39.38 48.20 18.43
N ARG A 615 -40.03 47.85 17.31
CA ARG A 615 -40.90 48.77 16.55
C ARG A 615 -42.39 48.60 16.85
N SER A 616 -42.75 47.72 17.79
CA SER A 616 -44.15 47.42 18.17
C SER A 616 -45.07 47.03 17.01
N PHE A 617 -44.53 46.41 15.94
CA PHE A 617 -45.34 45.98 14.80
C PHE A 617 -46.08 44.67 15.09
N PRO A 618 -47.34 44.49 14.66
CA PRO A 618 -48.00 43.19 14.73
C PRO A 618 -47.33 42.15 13.81
N SER A 619 -47.51 40.87 14.10
CA SER A 619 -46.96 39.77 13.28
C SER A 619 -47.82 39.54 12.04
N TRP A 620 -47.68 40.41 11.03
CA TRP A 620 -48.43 40.32 9.78
C TRP A 620 -47.78 39.42 8.75
N LYS A 621 -46.45 39.21 8.80
CA LYS A 621 -45.69 38.36 7.87
C LYS A 621 -46.09 38.66 6.42
N ALA A 622 -46.44 37.65 5.62
CA ALA A 622 -46.89 37.79 4.23
C ALA A 622 -48.40 38.08 4.08
N SER A 623 -49.13 38.39 5.16
CA SER A 623 -50.57 38.61 5.08
C SER A 623 -50.90 39.87 4.26
N PRO A 624 -51.84 39.81 3.29
CA PRO A 624 -52.32 40.98 2.58
C PRO A 624 -53.35 41.78 3.41
N LEU A 625 -53.86 41.21 4.51
CA LEU A 625 -54.92 41.80 5.33
C LEU A 625 -54.61 43.22 5.81
N PRO A 626 -53.37 43.58 6.20
CA PRO A 626 -53.10 44.95 6.59
C PRO A 626 -53.38 45.91 5.42
N TRP A 627 -52.93 45.59 4.21
CA TRP A 627 -53.15 46.44 3.03
C TRP A 627 -54.64 46.67 2.76
N LEU A 628 -55.49 45.66 3.02
CA LEU A 628 -56.93 45.76 2.83
C LEU A 628 -57.64 46.53 3.97
N MET A 629 -57.22 46.33 5.22
CA MET A 629 -57.96 46.82 6.40
C MET A 629 -57.60 48.25 6.83
N TYR A 630 -56.37 48.70 6.62
CA TYR A 630 -55.92 50.01 7.12
C TYR A 630 -55.93 51.12 6.05
N GLY A 631 -56.21 50.77 4.79
CA GLY A 631 -56.21 51.71 3.67
C GLY A 631 -54.80 52.17 3.28
N LEU A 632 -54.62 52.51 2.01
CA LEU A 632 -53.40 53.17 1.52
C LEU A 632 -53.54 54.68 1.80
N ASP A 633 -52.51 55.30 2.41
CA ASP A 633 -52.47 56.75 2.68
C ASP A 633 -52.38 57.51 1.35
N ASN A 634 -53.53 57.72 0.72
CA ASN A 634 -53.68 58.27 -0.63
C ASN A 634 -53.60 59.80 -0.59
N SER A 635 -52.39 60.33 -0.48
CA SER A 635 -52.17 61.78 -0.62
C SER A 635 -52.10 62.25 -2.08
N ARG A 636 -52.10 61.34 -3.06
CA ARG A 636 -52.25 61.61 -4.49
C ARG A 636 -52.81 60.37 -5.19
N LEU A 637 -54.12 60.29 -5.38
CA LEU A 637 -54.68 59.45 -6.44
C LEU A 637 -55.33 60.35 -7.47
N PHE A 638 -55.03 60.03 -8.72
CA PHE A 638 -55.64 60.53 -9.95
C PHE A 638 -57.15 60.66 -9.81
N ASN A 639 -57.75 61.60 -10.58
CA ASN A 639 -59.19 61.72 -10.62
C ASN A 639 -59.78 60.35 -10.98
N ARG A 640 -60.88 59.98 -10.32
CA ARG A 640 -61.56 58.69 -10.53
C ARG A 640 -61.85 58.42 -12.02
N ASP A 641 -61.95 59.49 -12.80
CA ASP A 641 -62.18 59.49 -14.24
C ASP A 641 -60.95 59.02 -15.06
N GLU A 642 -59.71 59.17 -14.58
CA GLU A 642 -58.49 58.66 -15.26
C GLU A 642 -58.27 57.16 -15.04
N LEU A 643 -58.87 56.57 -14.00
CA LEU A 643 -58.79 55.13 -13.72
C LEU A 643 -59.76 54.31 -14.59
N GLU A 644 -60.82 54.94 -15.11
CA GLU A 644 -61.80 54.28 -16.01
C GLU A 644 -61.31 54.21 -17.47
N GLU A 645 -60.32 55.02 -17.87
CA GLU A 645 -59.67 54.96 -19.20
C GLU A 645 -58.42 54.04 -19.25
N MET A 646 -58.01 53.43 -18.12
CA MET A 646 -56.81 52.59 -18.12
C MET A 646 -57.04 51.27 -18.86
N GLU A 647 -56.26 51.07 -19.92
CA GLU A 647 -56.10 49.79 -20.60
C GLU A 647 -55.46 48.78 -19.62
N TYR A 648 -56.02 47.58 -19.53
CA TYR A 648 -55.65 46.52 -18.56
C TYR A 648 -54.29 45.85 -18.85
N GLU A 649 -53.33 46.58 -19.40
CA GLU A 649 -52.01 46.06 -19.75
C GLU A 649 -51.08 46.06 -18.52
N THR A 650 -50.44 44.92 -18.25
CA THR A 650 -49.60 44.72 -17.04
C THR A 650 -48.42 45.70 -16.97
N ASP A 651 -47.92 46.14 -18.11
CA ASP A 651 -46.75 47.01 -18.21
C ASP A 651 -47.08 48.45 -17.80
N GLU A 652 -48.28 48.95 -18.15
CA GLU A 652 -48.76 50.26 -17.72
C GLU A 652 -49.09 50.27 -16.22
N MET A 653 -49.70 49.19 -15.71
CA MET A 653 -49.90 49.03 -14.26
C MET A 653 -48.57 49.00 -13.50
N GLU A 654 -47.55 48.32 -14.03
CA GLU A 654 -46.21 48.31 -13.43
C GLU A 654 -45.58 49.71 -13.42
N LYS A 655 -45.69 50.46 -14.51
CA LYS A 655 -45.15 51.82 -14.61
C LYS A 655 -45.80 52.76 -13.59
N ILE A 656 -47.12 52.76 -13.48
CA ILE A 656 -47.88 53.56 -12.52
C ILE A 656 -47.52 53.15 -11.08
N SER A 657 -47.39 51.85 -10.82
CA SER A 657 -47.05 51.34 -9.48
C SER A 657 -45.67 51.80 -8.97
N LYS A 658 -44.76 52.25 -9.86
CA LYS A 658 -43.46 52.82 -9.48
C LYS A 658 -43.57 54.26 -9.00
N GLU A 659 -44.64 54.97 -9.34
CA GLU A 659 -44.85 56.38 -8.99
C GLU A 659 -45.72 56.55 -7.73
N ILE A 660 -46.61 55.60 -7.45
CA ILE A 660 -47.48 55.63 -6.26
C ILE A 660 -46.67 55.34 -5.00
N VAL A 661 -46.42 56.37 -4.20
CA VAL A 661 -45.69 56.29 -2.94
C VAL A 661 -46.67 56.06 -1.79
N ILE A 662 -46.47 54.99 -1.05
CA ILE A 662 -47.33 54.58 0.07
C ILE A 662 -46.52 54.53 1.35
N ARG A 663 -47.17 54.91 2.45
CA ARG A 663 -46.62 54.82 3.80
C ARG A 663 -47.63 54.17 4.71
N TRP A 664 -47.14 53.32 5.59
CA TRP A 664 -47.94 52.78 6.68
C TRP A 664 -48.01 53.75 7.85
N LYS A 665 -49.22 54.14 8.26
CA LYS A 665 -49.49 54.96 9.43
C LYS A 665 -50.39 54.18 10.39
N LEU A 666 -49.93 53.93 11.62
CA LEU A 666 -50.84 53.47 12.67
C LEU A 666 -51.81 54.62 12.97
N LEU A 667 -53.07 54.49 12.55
CA LEU A 667 -54.13 55.37 13.02
C LEU A 667 -54.31 55.16 14.54
N PRO A 668 -54.47 56.22 15.34
CA PRO A 668 -54.88 56.09 16.74
C PRO A 668 -56.22 55.33 16.79
N SER A 669 -56.40 54.45 17.77
CA SER A 669 -57.58 53.59 17.88
C SER A 669 -58.89 54.36 17.68
N PRO A 670 -59.90 53.82 16.97
CA PRO A 670 -61.21 54.43 16.97
C PRO A 670 -61.79 54.30 18.38
N HIS A 671 -61.84 55.41 19.11
CA HIS A 671 -62.78 55.52 20.21
C HIS A 671 -64.18 55.28 19.62
N ILE A 672 -64.87 54.30 20.18
CA ILE A 672 -66.30 54.06 19.96
C ILE A 672 -67.01 55.36 20.35
N GLN A 673 -67.35 56.19 19.36
CA GLN A 673 -68.35 57.24 19.53
C GLN A 673 -69.71 56.56 19.53
N THR A 674 -70.27 56.40 20.73
CA THR A 674 -71.72 56.26 20.89
C THR A 674 -72.34 57.60 20.53
N GLU A 675 -72.70 57.79 19.26
CA GLU A 675 -73.69 58.80 18.89
C GLU A 675 -75.07 58.24 19.21
N GLY A 676 -75.67 58.77 20.27
CA GLY A 676 -77.10 58.76 20.43
C GLY A 676 -77.68 59.89 19.59
N HIS A 677 -78.67 59.56 18.77
CA HIS A 677 -79.66 60.52 18.31
C HIS A 677 -81.05 59.90 18.47
N LEU A 678 -81.94 60.76 18.97
CA LEU A 678 -83.35 60.57 19.33
C LEU A 678 -84.21 59.92 18.24
#